data_AF-D2QF98-F1
#
_entry.id   AF-D2QF98-F1
#
_cell.length_a   1.000
_cell.length_b   1.000
_cell.length_c   1.000
_cell.angle_alpha   90.00
_cell.angle_beta   90.00
_cell.angle_gamma   90.00
#
_symmetry.space_group_name_H-M   'P 1'
#
loop_
_entity.id
_entity.type
_entity.pdbx_description
1 polymer ?
#
loop_
_entity_poly.entity_id
_entity_poly.type
_entity_poly.pdbx_seq_one_letter_code
_entity_poly.pdbx_strand_id
1 'polypeptide(L)'
;MKKILTAIGVVVALAQCARQSAPNTAVRQESTKSSQSAPRRTEILFLGDNGHHRPIERVPELMAALGDKGINITYTDKLEDLNADNLNKYDGLLIFANWDSIGKPQEKALLDYVSSGKGLIPVHCASFCFRNSSEYVDKVVGGQFWRHKMDTIQTRFTQPNNPIVAGLPSFKAYDETYIHSHLQPDNNVLAVRDIKADQTKDMAAANRPDAKEEPYTWTRQYGKGRVFYTAYGHDERTWSQPGFQQLLERGILWAVGDKVKKLHDDLKPQPFAYHEANLPNYEKRPGPQLQQKPLSPEESMKHIQVPVDFTLDLFAHEPNVMHPIALTWDERGRLYALITKDYPNERKPEGGSDYIVICEDTDKDGKADKFTNFAEGLSIPTGMTFGNGGLYVSQAPHMLFLQDTNGDDKADVKKIVFTGFGTYDTHAGPSNLHYGFDNWIWGSVGYSGFKGKVGADSVKFSQGFFRFKPDGSQLEYVTSTSNNTWGLGFTETGDIFGSTANNSHGWYMAIPNRYFHGAPHIRENGSRSTDTHKDMKPITEKVRQVDVFGGFTAAAGHNFYTARAFPKKYWNNIAFVAEPTGHILHQNVMQKSGTNYEDAEGFNLMAGADEWFAPVFAEVGPDGAVWVVDWYSFIIQHNPTPKGATNGSGNAYETPLRDFTHGRIYRVGYKNAPAYTPLTLSKSRPEELVATLKNTNMFWRMAAQRLLIERNNKDVVPQLIALVNDKSVDEIGINPAAIHALWTLHGLGALNGSDANAIAAVKQALKHPVASVRKTAIQVLPPTSEAASVLLENNLLNDQEPLVVLNTLLKFTEAPQSKTVQQAILARLDKASETNDRWLPDAFACALTGNDGQLLKTYLKQVAVNSPAPAKPAHDMSTHADKGHGPSAPMPKTASAPMGNQPDLVVAAIRTTPESPSVREGARIFVDVTNAGGVAIPDGTPIPMTVRIEGPKGEQEGAKINFVSVTHNTGIKPGETVTISKSNNGPWVGDMGVQFERAGDYTISVMLDRENTIAESNEQNNNATHTLTYRAPQSLSAYALERATRSYASVAPVDSVIALLRQTQKLDAAQSEAIVKGVSEGWNMKQTAQVREADKSFLASLTGSVSADNRTRLGRLYEAWGLTKSEPVDPNVEVIRMKTVREEMRFDKKEFTVTAGKQVEIVLENPDAMQHNLVIGKPKSMEIIGSAADKLITAKDGAEKNYVPSISQVIAATPLVNPDQTFRLKFTAPATPGDYPFVCTFPGHWRMMNGVMKVTKASVGLNAK
;
A
#
# COMPACT_ATOMS: atom_id res chain seq x y z
N MET A 1 54.41 -35.38 24.72
CA MET A 1 54.75 -36.82 24.86
C MET A 1 53.53 -37.56 25.42
N LYS A 2 53.35 -38.81 24.98
CA LYS A 2 52.11 -39.60 25.00
C LYS A 2 51.83 -40.30 26.34
N LYS A 3 50.53 -40.34 26.69
CA LYS A 3 49.72 -41.42 27.31
C LYS A 3 49.96 -41.78 28.78
N ILE A 4 48.89 -41.75 29.59
CA ILE A 4 48.22 -42.91 30.23
C ILE A 4 46.98 -42.46 31.06
N LEU A 5 45.87 -43.18 30.82
CA LEU A 5 44.70 -43.56 31.63
C LEU A 5 44.04 -42.64 32.72
N THR A 6 42.77 -42.34 32.45
CA THR A 6 41.52 -42.81 33.14
C THR A 6 41.21 -42.55 34.63
N ALA A 7 40.00 -42.01 34.84
CA ALA A 7 39.02 -42.20 35.93
C ALA A 7 38.92 -41.20 37.11
N ILE A 8 37.99 -40.24 36.95
CA ILE A 8 36.79 -39.94 37.78
C ILE A 8 36.94 -39.77 39.31
N GLY A 9 36.55 -38.58 39.81
CA GLY A 9 35.80 -38.47 41.07
C GLY A 9 35.90 -37.16 41.89
N VAL A 10 34.99 -36.21 41.60
CA VAL A 10 34.30 -35.29 42.56
C VAL A 10 34.89 -33.88 42.85
N VAL A 11 34.69 -32.93 41.89
CA VAL A 11 33.87 -31.68 41.91
C VAL A 11 33.56 -31.00 43.27
N VAL A 12 33.61 -29.68 43.51
CA VAL A 12 33.98 -28.42 42.79
C VAL A 12 34.10 -27.34 43.89
N ALA A 13 35.16 -26.51 43.87
CA ALA A 13 35.22 -25.22 44.58
C ALA A 13 36.22 -24.28 43.90
N LEU A 14 35.81 -23.00 43.74
CA LEU A 14 36.52 -21.78 43.34
C LEU A 14 36.03 -21.15 42.02
N ALA A 15 35.00 -20.31 42.14
CA ALA A 15 34.68 -19.22 41.21
C ALA A 15 33.94 -18.10 41.96
N GLN A 16 34.09 -16.86 41.46
CA GLN A 16 33.36 -15.62 41.79
C GLN A 16 33.99 -14.67 42.83
N CYS A 17 34.76 -13.69 42.32
CA CYS A 17 34.84 -12.34 42.87
C CYS A 17 34.49 -11.35 41.77
N ALA A 18 33.31 -10.75 41.87
CA ALA A 18 32.89 -9.62 41.06
C ALA A 18 31.98 -8.70 41.90
N ARG A 19 32.23 -7.39 41.75
CA ARG A 19 31.34 -6.25 42.00
C ARG A 19 31.19 -5.74 43.45
N GLN A 20 32.00 -4.74 43.77
CA GLN A 20 31.55 -3.58 44.54
C GLN A 20 31.98 -2.30 43.82
N SER A 21 31.01 -1.55 43.33
CA SER A 21 31.12 -0.12 43.06
C SER A 21 29.74 0.49 43.27
N ALA A 22 29.69 1.48 44.13
CA ALA A 22 28.49 2.08 44.72
C ALA A 22 27.56 2.72 43.68
N PRO A 23 26.23 2.79 43.96
CA PRO A 23 25.31 3.52 43.11
C PRO A 23 25.43 5.02 43.40
N ASN A 24 25.97 5.78 42.46
CA ASN A 24 25.76 7.22 42.40
C ASN A 24 24.32 7.44 41.94
N THR A 25 23.46 7.89 42.85
CA THR A 25 22.07 8.26 42.60
C THR A 25 22.01 9.45 41.64
N ALA A 26 21.76 9.16 40.36
CA ALA A 26 21.28 10.15 39.41
C ALA A 26 19.83 10.52 39.78
N VAL A 27 19.60 11.82 39.92
CA VAL A 27 18.31 12.43 40.23
C VAL A 27 17.31 12.11 39.12
N ARG A 28 16.42 11.15 39.34
CA ARG A 28 15.13 11.04 38.64
C ARG A 28 14.16 10.19 39.46
N GLN A 29 13.65 10.78 40.55
CA GLN A 29 12.58 10.17 41.34
C GLN A 29 11.55 11.18 41.89
N GLU A 30 11.34 12.29 41.19
CA GLU A 30 10.23 13.23 41.49
C GLU A 30 9.23 13.44 40.33
N SER A 31 9.50 12.96 39.11
CA SER A 31 8.59 13.19 37.97
C SER A 31 7.36 12.28 37.91
N THR A 32 7.25 11.24 38.74
CA THR A 32 6.10 10.32 38.72
C THR A 32 4.93 10.78 39.58
N LYS A 33 5.13 11.72 40.52
CA LYS A 33 4.02 12.33 41.27
C LYS A 33 3.52 13.65 40.65
N SER A 34 4.33 14.40 39.91
CA SER A 34 3.88 15.68 39.31
C SER A 34 3.08 15.53 38.02
N SER A 35 3.18 14.40 37.30
CA SER A 35 2.50 14.21 36.02
C SER A 35 1.00 13.93 36.13
N GLN A 36 0.50 13.43 37.28
CA GLN A 36 -0.93 13.08 37.43
C GLN A 36 -1.87 14.30 37.55
N SER A 37 -1.33 15.51 37.68
CA SER A 37 -2.07 16.76 37.81
C SER A 37 -1.79 17.78 36.70
N ALA A 38 -0.95 17.44 35.72
CA ALA A 38 -0.67 18.32 34.60
C ALA A 38 -1.84 18.33 33.59
N PRO A 39 -2.15 19.48 32.98
CA PRO A 39 -3.11 19.54 31.88
C PRO A 39 -2.77 18.55 30.77
N ARG A 40 -3.77 17.81 30.27
CA ARG A 40 -3.55 16.75 29.28
C ARG A 40 -4.81 16.42 28.49
N ARG A 41 -4.62 15.70 27.38
CA ARG A 41 -5.70 15.12 26.57
C ARG A 41 -6.43 14.01 27.35
N THR A 42 -7.70 13.79 27.03
CA THR A 42 -8.55 12.73 27.61
C THR A 42 -8.34 11.42 26.87
N GLU A 43 -8.12 10.30 27.57
CA GLU A 43 -7.78 9.01 26.95
C GLU A 43 -8.96 8.03 27.03
N ILE A 44 -9.48 7.59 25.88
CA ILE A 44 -10.63 6.67 25.79
C ILE A 44 -10.22 5.37 25.09
N LEU A 45 -10.47 4.23 25.74
CA LEU A 45 -10.43 2.93 25.09
C LEU A 45 -11.77 2.70 24.40
N PHE A 46 -11.76 2.40 23.11
CA PHE A 46 -12.93 2.02 22.32
C PHE A 46 -12.89 0.52 22.10
N LEU A 47 -13.81 -0.22 22.72
CA LEU A 47 -14.04 -1.64 22.46
C LEU A 47 -15.06 -1.82 21.33
N GLY A 48 -14.60 -2.42 20.24
CA GLY A 48 -15.40 -2.88 19.11
C GLY A 48 -15.51 -4.40 19.03
N ASP A 49 -16.01 -4.88 17.89
CA ASP A 49 -16.02 -6.27 17.45
C ASP A 49 -15.80 -6.36 15.93
N ASN A 50 -15.82 -7.57 15.39
CA ASN A 50 -15.76 -7.83 13.95
C ASN A 50 -17.12 -8.23 13.36
N GLY A 51 -18.21 -7.80 14.00
CA GLY A 51 -19.60 -8.09 13.64
C GLY A 51 -20.14 -7.19 12.53
N HIS A 52 -21.46 -7.22 12.33
CA HIS A 52 -22.15 -6.49 11.25
C HIS A 52 -22.10 -4.96 11.41
N HIS A 53 -21.95 -4.44 12.62
CA HIS A 53 -21.86 -2.99 12.88
C HIS A 53 -20.51 -2.36 12.46
N ARG A 54 -19.50 -3.18 12.14
CA ARG A 54 -18.16 -2.76 11.72
C ARG A 54 -17.57 -1.57 12.54
N PRO A 55 -17.41 -1.69 13.86
CA PRO A 55 -16.89 -0.61 14.72
C PRO A 55 -15.57 0.04 14.27
N ILE A 56 -14.66 -0.74 13.68
CA ILE A 56 -13.40 -0.24 13.12
C ILE A 56 -13.59 0.78 12.00
N GLU A 57 -14.73 0.76 11.31
CA GLU A 57 -15.10 1.73 10.27
C GLU A 57 -15.71 3.01 10.87
N ARG A 58 -16.21 2.97 12.12
CA ARG A 58 -16.82 4.12 12.82
C ARG A 58 -15.84 4.91 13.67
N VAL A 59 -14.85 4.25 14.24
CA VAL A 59 -13.86 4.92 15.10
C VAL A 59 -13.14 6.10 14.42
N PRO A 60 -12.82 6.08 13.11
CA PRO A 60 -12.15 7.21 12.46
C PRO A 60 -13.03 8.46 12.39
N GLU A 61 -14.34 8.31 12.22
CA GLU A 61 -15.28 9.45 12.20
C GLU A 61 -15.31 10.16 13.56
N LEU A 62 -15.30 9.38 14.65
CA LEU A 62 -15.24 9.92 16.00
C LEU A 62 -13.87 10.56 16.30
N MET A 63 -12.79 9.93 15.86
CA MET A 63 -11.44 10.50 15.97
C MET A 63 -11.35 11.85 15.26
N ALA A 64 -11.88 11.95 14.05
CA ALA A 64 -11.89 13.19 13.27
C ALA A 64 -12.70 14.32 13.92
N ALA A 65 -13.81 13.98 14.60
CA ALA A 65 -14.69 14.94 15.23
C ALA A 65 -14.21 15.45 16.61
N LEU A 66 -13.33 14.69 17.28
CA LEU A 66 -12.91 14.95 18.67
C LEU A 66 -11.39 15.16 18.83
N GLY A 67 -10.60 14.87 17.81
CA GLY A 67 -9.14 14.94 17.85
C GLY A 67 -8.60 16.35 18.11
N ASP A 68 -9.18 17.37 17.48
CA ASP A 68 -8.84 18.79 17.70
C ASP A 68 -9.20 19.27 19.12
N LYS A 69 -10.23 18.68 19.72
CA LYS A 69 -10.74 19.01 21.06
C LYS A 69 -9.94 18.39 22.19
N GLY A 70 -8.95 17.54 21.93
CA GLY A 70 -8.14 16.93 22.99
C GLY A 70 -8.73 15.65 23.58
N ILE A 71 -9.54 14.91 22.83
CA ILE A 71 -9.99 13.56 23.20
C ILE A 71 -9.30 12.55 22.28
N ASN A 72 -8.53 11.66 22.87
CA ASN A 72 -7.85 10.57 22.19
C ASN A 72 -8.69 9.31 22.26
N ILE A 73 -8.85 8.65 21.11
CA ILE A 73 -9.50 7.34 21.02
C ILE A 73 -8.43 6.30 20.69
N THR A 74 -8.42 5.19 21.43
CA THR A 74 -7.61 4.01 21.11
C THR A 74 -8.55 2.84 20.87
N TYR A 75 -8.46 2.19 19.71
CA TYR A 75 -9.37 1.10 19.33
C TYR A 75 -8.82 -0.28 19.74
N THR A 76 -9.72 -1.17 20.17
CA THR A 76 -9.47 -2.61 20.29
C THR A 76 -10.74 -3.40 19.94
N ASP A 77 -10.56 -4.55 19.31
CA ASP A 77 -11.58 -5.55 19.05
C ASP A 77 -11.34 -6.85 19.87
N LYS A 78 -10.54 -6.77 20.94
CA LYS A 78 -10.13 -7.91 21.77
C LYS A 78 -10.72 -7.80 23.17
N LEU A 79 -11.52 -8.78 23.59
CA LEU A 79 -12.06 -8.82 24.95
C LEU A 79 -10.96 -8.97 26.01
N GLU A 80 -9.82 -9.56 25.67
CA GLU A 80 -8.69 -9.75 26.57
C GLU A 80 -8.08 -8.42 27.03
N ASP A 81 -8.28 -7.35 26.27
CA ASP A 81 -7.85 -5.99 26.62
C ASP A 81 -8.69 -5.38 27.76
N LEU A 82 -9.82 -6.00 28.13
CA LEU A 82 -10.56 -5.71 29.36
C LEU A 82 -9.89 -6.36 30.57
N ASN A 83 -8.70 -5.87 30.90
CA ASN A 83 -7.95 -6.26 32.09
C ASN A 83 -7.49 -5.00 32.86
N ALA A 84 -7.18 -5.16 34.14
CA ALA A 84 -6.83 -4.02 35.00
C ALA A 84 -5.63 -3.23 34.48
N ASP A 85 -4.57 -3.91 34.01
CA ASP A 85 -3.33 -3.27 33.55
C ASP A 85 -3.57 -2.37 32.33
N ASN A 86 -4.40 -2.83 31.39
CA ASN A 86 -4.72 -2.06 30.20
C ASN A 86 -5.77 -0.98 30.50
N LEU A 87 -6.88 -1.30 31.17
CA LEU A 87 -7.95 -0.36 31.46
C LEU A 87 -7.45 0.85 32.28
N ASN A 88 -6.54 0.64 33.24
CA ASN A 88 -6.01 1.71 34.08
C ASN A 88 -5.24 2.80 33.34
N LYS A 89 -4.87 2.57 32.07
CA LYS A 89 -4.24 3.57 31.20
C LYS A 89 -5.22 4.63 30.71
N TYR A 90 -6.52 4.32 30.69
CA TYR A 90 -7.56 5.15 30.10
C TYR A 90 -8.40 5.83 31.18
N ASP A 91 -9.12 6.89 30.79
CA ASP A 91 -10.06 7.62 31.63
C ASP A 91 -11.50 7.11 31.49
N GLY A 92 -11.83 6.57 30.32
CA GLY A 92 -13.13 5.97 30.02
C GLY A 92 -13.04 4.81 29.04
N LEU A 93 -14.06 3.95 29.07
CA LEU A 93 -14.28 2.87 28.11
C LEU A 93 -15.53 3.16 27.30
N LEU A 94 -15.38 3.31 25.98
CA LEU A 94 -16.48 3.36 25.03
C LEU A 94 -16.69 1.96 24.46
N ILE A 95 -17.94 1.49 24.45
CA ILE A 95 -18.29 0.19 23.88
C ILE A 95 -19.25 0.43 22.72
N PHE A 96 -18.92 -0.11 21.55
CA PHE A 96 -19.81 -0.23 20.40
C PHE A 96 -19.54 -1.59 19.76
N ALA A 97 -20.20 -2.61 20.29
CA ALA A 97 -19.95 -4.02 19.99
C ALA A 97 -21.16 -4.89 20.37
N ASN A 98 -21.14 -6.15 19.91
CA ASN A 98 -22.13 -7.20 20.15
C ASN A 98 -21.50 -8.45 20.80
N TRP A 99 -20.64 -8.26 21.79
CA TRP A 99 -20.07 -9.37 22.55
C TRP A 99 -21.13 -10.04 23.42
N ASP A 100 -21.61 -11.21 23.01
CA ASP A 100 -22.71 -11.88 23.70
C ASP A 100 -22.43 -12.20 25.17
N SER A 101 -21.18 -12.59 25.46
CA SER A 101 -20.75 -13.01 26.79
C SER A 101 -19.36 -12.46 27.13
N ILE A 102 -19.10 -12.35 28.42
CA ILE A 102 -17.81 -11.93 28.98
C ILE A 102 -17.26 -12.98 29.95
N GLY A 103 -15.95 -13.20 29.92
CA GLY A 103 -15.25 -14.05 30.88
C GLY A 103 -15.22 -13.42 32.28
N LYS A 104 -15.24 -14.24 33.34
CA LYS A 104 -15.24 -13.75 34.73
C LYS A 104 -14.09 -12.79 35.07
N PRO A 105 -12.83 -13.02 34.62
CA PRO A 105 -11.76 -12.06 34.86
C PRO A 105 -12.01 -10.69 34.21
N GLN A 106 -12.48 -10.68 32.96
CA GLN A 106 -12.78 -9.46 32.20
C GLN A 106 -13.99 -8.73 32.78
N GLU A 107 -15.04 -9.46 33.17
CA GLU A 107 -16.21 -8.91 33.86
C GLU A 107 -15.80 -8.19 35.13
N LYS A 108 -14.99 -8.85 35.97
CA LYS A 108 -14.48 -8.26 37.21
C LYS A 108 -13.66 -7.00 36.92
N ALA A 109 -12.74 -7.05 35.95
CA ALA A 109 -11.90 -5.91 35.59
C ALA A 109 -12.74 -4.71 35.10
N LEU A 110 -13.75 -4.95 34.27
CA LEU A 110 -14.69 -3.93 33.79
C LEU A 110 -15.47 -3.29 34.95
N LEU A 111 -16.09 -4.12 35.82
CA LEU A 111 -16.88 -3.64 36.94
C LEU A 111 -16.03 -2.89 37.98
N ASP A 112 -14.83 -3.39 38.29
CA ASP A 112 -13.86 -2.72 39.16
C ASP A 112 -13.42 -1.38 38.57
N TYR A 113 -13.12 -1.34 37.27
CA TYR A 113 -12.72 -0.13 36.56
C TYR A 113 -13.78 0.96 36.71
N VAL A 114 -15.04 0.66 36.36
CA VAL A 114 -16.14 1.63 36.48
C VAL A 114 -16.39 1.99 37.94
N SER A 115 -16.53 1.02 38.84
CA SER A 115 -16.82 1.28 40.26
C SER A 115 -15.73 2.09 40.97
N SER A 116 -14.48 2.06 40.49
CA SER A 116 -13.37 2.86 40.99
C SER A 116 -13.49 4.37 40.69
N GLY A 117 -14.34 4.76 39.72
CA GLY A 117 -14.55 6.15 39.32
C GLY A 117 -14.28 6.45 37.85
N LYS A 118 -13.99 5.44 37.01
CA LYS A 118 -13.72 5.62 35.59
C LYS A 118 -15.01 5.64 34.77
N GLY A 119 -14.97 6.28 33.60
CA GLY A 119 -16.15 6.46 32.75
C GLY A 119 -16.50 5.21 31.94
N LEU A 120 -17.80 4.98 31.75
CA LEU A 120 -18.32 3.99 30.78
C LEU A 120 -19.28 4.68 29.80
N ILE A 121 -19.07 4.43 28.50
CA ILE A 121 -19.80 5.07 27.40
C ILE A 121 -20.32 3.97 26.45
N PRO A 122 -21.36 3.19 26.79
CA PRO A 122 -21.91 2.21 25.87
C PRO A 122 -22.78 2.92 24.82
N VAL A 123 -22.58 2.59 23.55
CA VAL A 123 -23.23 3.20 22.39
C VAL A 123 -24.01 2.13 21.62
N HIS A 124 -25.24 2.46 21.24
CA HIS A 124 -26.13 1.68 20.39
C HIS A 124 -26.23 0.21 20.83
N CYS A 125 -25.58 -0.68 20.08
CA CYS A 125 -25.59 -2.13 20.24
C CYS A 125 -24.88 -2.62 21.51
N ALA A 126 -24.14 -1.77 22.21
CA ALA A 126 -23.50 -2.11 23.48
C ALA A 126 -24.49 -2.51 24.60
N SER A 127 -25.78 -2.19 24.46
CA SER A 127 -26.85 -2.70 25.33
C SER A 127 -27.19 -4.18 25.04
N PHE A 128 -26.66 -4.78 23.99
CA PHE A 128 -26.69 -6.23 23.76
C PHE A 128 -25.49 -6.96 24.39
N CYS A 129 -24.41 -6.24 24.74
CA CYS A 129 -23.20 -6.88 25.27
C CYS A 129 -23.42 -7.58 26.62
N PHE A 130 -22.66 -8.65 26.83
CA PHE A 130 -22.42 -9.31 28.11
C PHE A 130 -23.69 -9.80 28.81
N ARG A 131 -24.60 -10.44 28.05
CA ARG A 131 -25.91 -10.91 28.54
C ARG A 131 -25.80 -11.94 29.67
N ASN A 132 -24.63 -12.56 29.84
CA ASN A 132 -24.32 -13.46 30.95
C ASN A 132 -23.95 -12.72 32.26
N SER A 133 -23.90 -11.38 32.27
CA SER A 133 -23.65 -10.53 33.42
C SER A 133 -24.87 -9.69 33.76
N SER A 134 -25.69 -10.15 34.70
CA SER A 134 -26.82 -9.35 35.20
C SER A 134 -26.35 -8.05 35.88
N GLU A 135 -25.16 -8.04 36.47
CA GLU A 135 -24.58 -6.84 37.07
C GLU A 135 -24.32 -5.76 36.00
N TYR A 136 -23.71 -6.12 34.87
CA TYR A 136 -23.49 -5.20 33.75
C TYR A 136 -24.83 -4.72 33.15
N VAL A 137 -25.72 -5.66 32.84
CA VAL A 137 -26.99 -5.36 32.17
C VAL A 137 -27.90 -4.48 33.05
N ASP A 138 -28.20 -4.95 34.26
CA ASP A 138 -29.21 -4.32 35.12
C ASP A 138 -28.62 -3.13 35.89
N LYS A 139 -27.42 -3.25 36.48
CA LYS A 139 -26.92 -2.20 37.37
C LYS A 139 -26.06 -1.16 36.67
N VAL A 140 -25.23 -1.57 35.71
CA VAL A 140 -24.29 -0.67 35.04
C VAL A 140 -24.93 0.04 33.85
N VAL A 141 -25.44 -0.69 32.85
CA VAL A 141 -26.06 -0.10 31.64
C VAL A 141 -27.51 0.32 31.92
N GLY A 142 -28.28 -0.51 32.63
CA GLY A 142 -29.66 -0.23 33.03
C GLY A 142 -30.69 -0.37 31.91
N GLY A 143 -30.36 -1.12 30.85
CA GLY A 143 -31.24 -1.44 29.74
C GLY A 143 -30.56 -2.42 28.78
N GLN A 144 -31.33 -3.34 28.22
CA GLN A 144 -30.84 -4.36 27.31
C GLN A 144 -31.55 -4.27 25.97
N PHE A 145 -30.81 -4.36 24.86
CA PHE A 145 -31.41 -4.46 23.53
C PHE A 145 -32.39 -5.65 23.45
N TRP A 146 -33.53 -5.45 22.79
CA TRP A 146 -34.50 -6.52 22.58
C TRP A 146 -35.07 -6.61 21.16
N ARG A 147 -35.56 -5.49 20.59
CA ARG A 147 -36.14 -5.44 19.24
C ARG A 147 -35.77 -4.15 18.52
N HIS A 148 -35.81 -4.20 17.20
CA HIS A 148 -35.48 -3.05 16.35
C HIS A 148 -36.32 -2.96 15.07
N LYS A 149 -36.33 -1.76 14.47
CA LYS A 149 -36.71 -1.47 13.07
C LYS A 149 -35.90 -0.29 12.56
N MET A 150 -35.71 -0.15 11.25
CA MET A 150 -35.13 1.08 10.68
C MET A 150 -36.19 2.19 10.59
N ASP A 151 -35.87 3.38 11.09
CA ASP A 151 -36.72 4.57 10.92
C ASP A 151 -35.89 5.86 11.10
N THR A 152 -36.49 7.00 10.79
CA THR A 152 -35.92 8.29 11.16
C THR A 152 -36.34 8.72 12.56
N ILE A 153 -35.34 9.02 13.39
CA ILE A 153 -35.49 9.44 14.78
C ILE A 153 -35.18 10.93 14.88
N GLN A 154 -36.13 11.69 15.42
CA GLN A 154 -35.90 13.06 15.85
C GLN A 154 -35.54 13.05 17.34
N THR A 155 -34.37 13.57 17.70
CA THR A 155 -33.91 13.58 19.09
C THR A 155 -34.76 14.51 19.95
N ARG A 156 -35.37 13.99 21.03
CA ARG A 156 -36.10 14.81 21.99
C ARG A 156 -35.49 14.70 23.38
N PHE A 157 -34.96 15.82 23.88
CA PHE A 157 -34.35 15.90 25.20
C PHE A 157 -35.42 16.11 26.29
N THR A 158 -35.37 15.28 27.34
CA THR A 158 -36.27 15.36 28.51
C THR A 158 -35.74 16.28 29.60
N GLN A 159 -34.43 16.53 29.60
CA GLN A 159 -33.74 17.34 30.60
C GLN A 159 -32.85 18.41 29.93
N PRO A 160 -33.44 19.46 29.32
CA PRO A 160 -32.71 20.41 28.50
C PRO A 160 -31.67 21.26 29.26
N ASN A 161 -31.63 21.21 30.59
CA ASN A 161 -30.63 21.91 31.41
C ASN A 161 -29.49 20.98 31.89
N ASN A 162 -29.54 19.68 31.59
CA ASN A 162 -28.48 18.76 31.97
C ASN A 162 -27.19 19.11 31.19
N PRO A 163 -26.00 19.13 31.82
CA PRO A 163 -24.74 19.52 31.17
C PRO A 163 -24.43 18.81 29.84
N ILE A 164 -24.92 17.58 29.67
CA ILE A 164 -24.70 16.81 28.44
C ILE A 164 -25.51 17.37 27.26
N VAL A 165 -26.76 17.79 27.48
CA VAL A 165 -27.68 18.20 26.40
C VAL A 165 -28.03 19.70 26.42
N ALA A 166 -27.53 20.45 27.39
CA ALA A 166 -27.81 21.86 27.54
C ALA A 166 -27.41 22.67 26.30
N GLY A 167 -28.39 23.30 25.65
CA GLY A 167 -28.19 24.06 24.41
C GLY A 167 -27.81 23.22 23.18
N LEU A 168 -27.88 21.88 23.26
CA LEU A 168 -27.66 21.01 22.10
C LEU A 168 -28.92 21.06 21.21
N PRO A 169 -28.82 21.44 19.92
CA PRO A 169 -29.97 21.40 19.03
C PRO A 169 -30.43 19.95 18.83
N SER A 170 -31.75 19.78 18.67
CA SER A 170 -32.31 18.51 18.23
C SER A 170 -31.77 18.17 16.83
N PHE A 171 -31.40 16.91 16.61
CA PHE A 171 -30.92 16.40 15.33
C PHE A 171 -31.79 15.24 14.85
N LYS A 172 -31.73 14.98 13.55
CA LYS A 172 -32.49 13.94 12.86
C LYS A 172 -31.51 12.87 12.38
N ALA A 173 -31.73 11.62 12.77
CA ALA A 173 -30.89 10.49 12.39
C ALA A 173 -31.75 9.39 11.76
N TYR A 174 -31.38 8.90 10.59
CA TYR A 174 -31.93 7.63 10.10
C TYR A 174 -31.15 6.51 10.75
N ASP A 175 -31.82 5.69 11.55
CA ASP A 175 -31.14 4.79 12.48
C ASP A 175 -32.00 3.59 12.84
N GLU A 176 -31.41 2.63 13.54
CA GLU A 176 -32.10 1.45 14.03
C GLU A 176 -32.84 1.75 15.35
N THR A 177 -34.18 1.83 15.30
CA THR A 177 -35.05 2.14 16.44
C THR A 177 -35.10 1.01 17.46
N TYR A 178 -34.34 1.15 18.55
CA TYR A 178 -34.31 0.14 19.62
C TYR A 178 -35.54 0.19 20.52
N ILE A 179 -36.00 -0.98 20.93
CA ILE A 179 -36.84 -1.22 22.11
C ILE A 179 -36.01 -2.04 23.07
N HIS A 180 -35.93 -1.58 24.32
CA HIS A 180 -35.16 -2.24 25.36
C HIS A 180 -36.03 -3.12 26.27
N SER A 181 -35.47 -4.24 26.69
CA SER A 181 -35.88 -5.00 27.88
C SER A 181 -34.99 -4.57 29.07
N HIS A 182 -35.32 -5.03 30.29
CA HIS A 182 -34.52 -4.72 31.50
C HIS A 182 -34.28 -3.22 31.77
N LEU A 183 -35.13 -2.33 31.25
CA LEU A 183 -35.06 -0.91 31.53
C LEU A 183 -35.31 -0.66 33.02
N GLN A 184 -34.30 -0.11 33.68
CA GLN A 184 -34.39 0.15 35.11
C GLN A 184 -35.08 1.49 35.39
N PRO A 185 -35.91 1.56 36.44
CA PRO A 185 -36.68 2.76 36.77
C PRO A 185 -35.82 3.94 37.27
N ASP A 186 -34.59 3.66 37.72
CA ASP A 186 -33.61 4.66 38.20
C ASP A 186 -32.70 5.20 37.09
N ASN A 187 -32.95 4.87 35.81
CA ASN A 187 -32.29 5.52 34.69
C ASN A 187 -32.56 7.03 34.70
N ASN A 188 -31.51 7.85 34.71
CA ASN A 188 -31.66 9.29 34.51
C ASN A 188 -31.78 9.59 33.01
N VAL A 189 -33.00 9.56 32.49
CA VAL A 189 -33.30 9.70 31.05
C VAL A 189 -33.10 11.14 30.58
N LEU A 190 -32.23 11.31 29.57
CA LEU A 190 -31.88 12.58 28.95
C LEU A 190 -32.52 12.78 27.58
N ALA A 191 -32.76 11.70 26.84
CA ALA A 191 -33.45 11.74 25.57
C ALA A 191 -34.38 10.53 25.40
N VAL A 192 -35.44 10.75 24.64
CA VAL A 192 -36.47 9.77 24.30
C VAL A 192 -36.79 9.87 22.81
N ARG A 193 -37.32 8.78 22.25
CA ARG A 193 -37.95 8.77 20.92
C ARG A 193 -39.41 8.38 21.02
N ASP A 194 -40.19 8.73 20.01
CA ASP A 194 -41.58 8.29 19.91
C ASP A 194 -41.65 6.81 19.48
N ILE A 195 -42.61 6.08 20.06
CA ILE A 195 -42.99 4.73 19.59
C ILE A 195 -43.97 4.89 18.44
N LYS A 196 -43.67 4.26 17.30
CA LYS A 196 -44.56 4.27 16.13
C LYS A 196 -45.71 3.28 16.29
N ALA A 197 -46.82 3.52 15.59
CA ALA A 197 -48.05 2.73 15.72
C ALA A 197 -47.83 1.22 15.46
N ASP A 198 -46.93 0.88 14.54
CA ASP A 198 -46.54 -0.47 14.16
C ASP A 198 -45.59 -1.16 15.18
N GLN A 199 -45.12 -0.44 16.20
CA GLN A 199 -44.32 -0.95 17.33
C GLN A 199 -45.15 -1.13 18.62
N THR A 200 -46.40 -0.67 18.65
CA THR A 200 -47.28 -0.76 19.84
C THR A 200 -47.43 -2.20 20.36
N LYS A 201 -47.45 -3.20 19.47
CA LYS A 201 -47.53 -4.62 19.85
C LYS A 201 -46.27 -5.12 20.56
N ASP A 202 -45.11 -4.57 20.19
CA ASP A 202 -43.83 -4.91 20.83
C ASP A 202 -43.78 -4.36 22.26
N MET A 203 -44.35 -3.18 22.51
CA MET A 203 -44.40 -2.58 23.85
C MET A 203 -45.18 -3.42 24.87
N ALA A 204 -46.29 -4.04 24.45
CA ALA A 204 -47.04 -4.96 25.30
C ALA A 204 -46.22 -6.18 25.70
N ALA A 205 -45.46 -6.75 24.76
CA ALA A 205 -44.57 -7.88 25.02
C ALA A 205 -43.30 -7.48 25.82
N ALA A 206 -42.94 -6.18 25.87
CA ALA A 206 -41.93 -5.63 26.77
C ALA A 206 -42.45 -5.34 28.19
N ASN A 207 -43.67 -5.76 28.54
CA ASN A 207 -44.37 -5.37 29.79
C ASN A 207 -44.59 -3.85 29.94
N ARG A 208 -44.70 -3.12 28.83
CA ARG A 208 -44.92 -1.66 28.79
C ARG A 208 -46.03 -1.26 27.80
N PRO A 209 -47.23 -1.86 27.87
CA PRO A 209 -48.26 -1.74 26.82
C PRO A 209 -48.73 -0.31 26.53
N ASP A 210 -48.65 0.60 27.51
CA ASP A 210 -49.12 1.98 27.39
C ASP A 210 -48.00 2.99 27.06
N ALA A 211 -46.78 2.52 26.85
CA ALA A 211 -45.64 3.39 26.58
C ALA A 211 -45.73 4.01 25.17
N LYS A 212 -45.76 5.34 25.11
CA LYS A 212 -45.74 6.13 23.86
C LYS A 212 -44.34 6.58 23.45
N GLU A 213 -43.40 6.47 24.38
CA GLU A 213 -42.03 6.97 24.26
C GLU A 213 -41.05 5.91 24.76
N GLU A 214 -39.86 5.85 24.14
CA GLU A 214 -38.78 4.95 24.52
C GLU A 214 -37.56 5.77 24.99
N PRO A 215 -37.01 5.49 26.19
CA PRO A 215 -35.71 6.03 26.60
C PRO A 215 -34.62 5.69 25.58
N TYR A 216 -33.88 6.70 25.15
CA TYR A 216 -32.88 6.56 24.09
C TYR A 216 -31.50 7.07 24.48
N THR A 217 -31.42 7.99 25.43
CA THR A 217 -30.15 8.40 26.05
C THR A 217 -30.38 8.58 27.53
N TRP A 218 -29.51 8.02 28.36
CA TRP A 218 -29.60 8.16 29.82
C TRP A 218 -28.23 8.08 30.49
N THR A 219 -28.19 8.50 31.75
CA THR A 219 -27.02 8.37 32.60
C THR A 219 -27.29 7.51 33.82
N ARG A 220 -26.27 6.83 34.33
CA ARG A 220 -26.31 6.10 35.61
C ARG A 220 -25.03 6.33 36.42
N GLN A 221 -25.04 5.88 37.66
CA GLN A 221 -23.86 5.77 38.51
C GLN A 221 -23.66 4.33 38.94
N TYR A 222 -22.41 3.88 38.94
CA TYR A 222 -22.03 2.56 39.44
C TYR A 222 -20.76 2.68 40.28
N GLY A 223 -20.86 2.40 41.59
CA GLY A 223 -19.80 2.76 42.53
C GLY A 223 -19.51 4.27 42.48
N LYS A 224 -18.28 4.64 42.16
CA LYS A 224 -17.88 6.05 41.93
C LYS A 224 -17.93 6.46 40.46
N GLY A 225 -18.14 5.51 39.55
CA GLY A 225 -18.11 5.73 38.10
C GLY A 225 -19.41 6.31 37.56
N ARG A 226 -19.28 7.01 36.43
CA ARG A 226 -20.40 7.59 35.69
C ARG A 226 -20.59 6.83 34.37
N VAL A 227 -21.82 6.46 34.08
CA VAL A 227 -22.19 5.73 32.87
C VAL A 227 -23.08 6.63 32.01
N PHE A 228 -22.71 6.82 30.75
CA PHE A 228 -23.50 7.53 29.74
C PHE A 228 -23.87 6.55 28.62
N TYR A 229 -25.15 6.25 28.47
CA TYR A 229 -25.65 5.38 27.39
C TYR A 229 -26.43 6.19 26.36
N THR A 230 -26.25 5.83 25.09
CA THR A 230 -27.10 6.32 23.99
C THR A 230 -27.38 5.21 23.00
N ALA A 231 -28.64 5.08 22.56
CA ALA A 231 -29.08 4.07 21.59
C ALA A 231 -28.91 4.50 20.12
N TYR A 232 -28.49 5.74 19.86
CA TYR A 232 -28.12 6.20 18.52
C TYR A 232 -26.79 5.57 18.06
N GLY A 233 -26.65 5.28 16.76
CA GLY A 233 -25.38 4.91 16.13
C GLY A 233 -25.33 3.60 15.36
N HIS A 234 -26.46 3.03 14.92
CA HIS A 234 -26.43 1.86 14.00
C HIS A 234 -25.92 2.28 12.62
N ASP A 235 -26.61 3.26 12.02
CA ASP A 235 -26.35 3.70 10.65
C ASP A 235 -25.12 4.61 10.62
N GLU A 236 -24.25 4.41 9.64
CA GLU A 236 -23.03 5.19 9.47
C GLU A 236 -23.29 6.69 9.33
N ARG A 237 -24.40 7.10 8.70
CA ARG A 237 -24.74 8.52 8.52
C ARG A 237 -25.04 9.21 9.86
N THR A 238 -25.30 8.46 10.92
CA THR A 238 -25.49 9.01 12.27
C THR A 238 -24.17 9.50 12.86
N TRP A 239 -23.06 8.80 12.59
CA TRP A 239 -21.74 9.10 13.13
C TRP A 239 -21.13 10.39 12.55
N SER A 240 -21.56 10.79 11.34
CA SER A 240 -21.22 12.08 10.73
C SER A 240 -22.15 13.24 11.14
N GLN A 241 -23.23 12.99 11.90
CA GLN A 241 -24.12 14.08 12.35
C GLN A 241 -23.47 14.95 13.43
N PRO A 242 -23.35 16.27 13.24
CA PRO A 242 -22.73 17.15 14.24
C PRO A 242 -23.42 17.09 15.61
N GLY A 243 -24.75 16.94 15.63
CA GLY A 243 -25.51 16.82 16.88
C GLY A 243 -25.20 15.54 17.66
N PHE A 244 -24.95 14.42 16.96
CA PHE A 244 -24.57 13.16 17.59
C PHE A 244 -23.12 13.19 18.08
N GLN A 245 -22.20 13.75 17.29
CA GLN A 245 -20.81 13.94 17.70
C GLN A 245 -20.70 14.81 18.96
N GLN A 246 -21.45 15.92 19.04
CA GLN A 246 -21.50 16.77 20.24
C GLN A 246 -22.14 16.06 21.45
N LEU A 247 -23.15 15.22 21.21
CA LEU A 247 -23.74 14.39 22.28
C LEU A 247 -22.71 13.41 22.85
N LEU A 248 -21.94 12.72 21.99
CA LEU A 248 -20.86 11.82 22.40
C LEU A 248 -19.74 12.57 23.12
N GLU A 249 -19.27 13.69 22.59
CA GLU A 249 -18.25 14.54 23.22
C GLU A 249 -18.62 14.89 24.67
N ARG A 250 -19.82 15.45 24.86
CA ARG A 250 -20.30 15.88 26.18
C ARG A 250 -20.59 14.70 27.09
N GLY A 251 -21.10 13.59 26.55
CA GLY A 251 -21.28 12.33 27.27
C GLY A 251 -19.97 11.76 27.79
N ILE A 252 -18.93 11.74 26.95
CA ILE A 252 -17.56 11.31 27.29
C ILE A 252 -17.00 12.20 28.40
N LEU A 253 -16.97 13.52 28.22
CA LEU A 253 -16.40 14.46 29.20
C LEU A 253 -17.17 14.45 30.54
N TRP A 254 -18.46 14.16 30.52
CA TRP A 254 -19.23 13.94 31.76
C TRP A 254 -18.88 12.61 32.43
N ALA A 255 -18.75 11.53 31.66
CA ALA A 255 -18.51 10.17 32.16
C ALA A 255 -17.12 10.00 32.78
N VAL A 256 -16.08 10.64 32.25
CA VAL A 256 -14.71 10.56 32.80
C VAL A 256 -14.53 11.28 34.14
N GLY A 257 -15.54 12.04 34.59
CA GLY A 257 -15.58 12.68 35.90
C GLY A 257 -14.85 14.02 35.96
N ASP A 258 -15.12 14.76 37.04
CA ASP A 258 -14.76 16.19 37.13
C ASP A 258 -13.24 16.43 37.18
N LYS A 259 -12.48 15.49 37.75
CA LYS A 259 -11.01 15.57 37.79
C LYS A 259 -10.41 15.51 36.38
N VAL A 260 -10.80 14.52 35.58
CA VAL A 260 -10.26 14.36 34.21
C VAL A 260 -10.76 15.51 33.34
N LYS A 261 -12.04 15.86 33.44
CA LYS A 261 -12.60 17.01 32.74
C LYS A 261 -11.81 18.29 33.05
N LYS A 262 -11.44 18.53 34.31
CA LYS A 262 -10.61 19.68 34.67
C LYS A 262 -9.24 19.66 33.99
N LEU A 263 -8.55 18.51 33.95
CA LEU A 263 -7.25 18.41 33.27
C LEU A 263 -7.36 18.65 31.75
N HIS A 264 -8.45 18.19 31.15
CA HIS A 264 -8.78 18.45 29.75
C HIS A 264 -9.09 19.93 29.51
N ASP A 265 -9.96 20.53 30.32
CA ASP A 265 -10.32 21.95 30.23
C ASP A 265 -9.10 22.86 30.49
N ASP A 266 -8.16 22.44 31.35
CA ASP A 266 -6.94 23.18 31.65
C ASP A 266 -5.88 23.05 30.52
N LEU A 267 -5.98 22.05 29.63
CA LEU A 267 -5.06 21.90 28.48
C LEU A 267 -5.18 23.09 27.53
N LYS A 268 -6.41 23.59 27.36
CA LYS A 268 -6.80 24.74 26.54
C LYS A 268 -6.06 24.75 25.19
N PRO A 269 -6.24 23.74 24.32
CA PRO A 269 -5.70 23.81 22.96
C PRO A 269 -6.20 25.08 22.28
N GLN A 270 -5.31 25.82 21.62
CA GLN A 270 -5.68 27.03 20.91
C GLN A 270 -6.66 26.69 19.77
N PRO A 271 -7.83 27.35 19.68
CA PRO A 271 -8.70 27.17 18.51
C PRO A 271 -7.99 27.58 17.22
N PHE A 272 -8.15 26.78 16.16
CA PHE A 272 -7.56 27.07 14.87
C PHE A 272 -8.11 28.37 14.28
N ALA A 273 -7.21 29.27 13.91
CA ALA A 273 -7.54 30.53 13.25
C ALA A 273 -7.34 30.39 11.74
N TYR A 274 -8.27 30.94 10.96
CA TYR A 274 -8.28 30.81 9.50
C TYR A 274 -8.28 32.17 8.80
N HIS A 275 -7.79 32.18 7.57
CA HIS A 275 -8.00 33.28 6.62
C HIS A 275 -8.27 32.70 5.22
N GLU A 276 -8.97 33.47 4.39
CA GLU A 276 -9.18 33.09 2.99
C GLU A 276 -7.85 33.15 2.23
N ALA A 277 -7.58 32.12 1.44
CA ALA A 277 -6.36 31.97 0.65
C ALA A 277 -6.65 31.34 -0.71
N ASN A 278 -5.84 31.66 -1.71
CA ASN A 278 -5.96 31.10 -3.05
C ASN A 278 -5.37 29.67 -3.10
N LEU A 279 -6.10 28.73 -2.54
CA LEU A 279 -5.71 27.32 -2.47
C LEU A 279 -6.32 26.52 -3.62
N PRO A 280 -5.58 25.53 -4.17
CA PRO A 280 -6.19 24.50 -5.00
C PRO A 280 -7.33 23.80 -4.25
N ASN A 281 -8.41 23.49 -4.96
CA ASN A 281 -9.58 22.81 -4.41
C ASN A 281 -9.83 21.49 -5.13
N TYR A 282 -8.91 20.53 -4.98
CA TYR A 282 -9.02 19.21 -5.60
C TYR A 282 -10.20 18.43 -5.01
N GLU A 283 -10.44 18.61 -3.72
CA GLU A 283 -11.48 18.01 -2.90
C GLU A 283 -12.88 18.57 -3.22
N LYS A 284 -12.99 19.65 -3.99
CA LYS A 284 -14.24 20.37 -4.33
C LYS A 284 -15.04 20.80 -3.09
N ARG A 285 -14.34 21.26 -2.05
CA ARG A 285 -14.94 21.84 -0.85
C ARG A 285 -15.82 23.05 -1.21
N PRO A 286 -17.02 23.18 -0.64
CA PRO A 286 -17.88 24.33 -0.87
C PRO A 286 -17.29 25.60 -0.23
N GLY A 287 -17.61 26.76 -0.81
CA GLY A 287 -17.24 28.07 -0.25
C GLY A 287 -15.80 28.52 -0.53
N PRO A 288 -15.36 29.63 0.08
CA PRO A 288 -13.99 30.13 -0.03
C PRO A 288 -13.00 29.13 0.59
N GLN A 289 -11.82 29.01 -0.02
CA GLN A 289 -10.78 28.14 0.51
C GLN A 289 -10.05 28.84 1.65
N LEU A 290 -9.94 28.14 2.79
CA LEU A 290 -9.37 28.68 4.00
C LEU A 290 -8.01 28.05 4.29
N GLN A 291 -7.05 28.89 4.67
CA GLN A 291 -5.75 28.49 5.21
C GLN A 291 -5.72 28.69 6.72
N GLN A 292 -5.37 27.63 7.45
CA GLN A 292 -5.10 27.70 8.88
C GLN A 292 -3.84 28.54 9.12
N LYS A 293 -3.84 29.40 10.14
CA LYS A 293 -2.61 30.05 10.61
C LYS A 293 -1.71 29.02 11.32
N PRO A 294 -0.38 29.13 11.18
CA PRO A 294 0.54 28.25 11.90
C PRO A 294 0.45 28.48 13.40
N LEU A 295 0.72 27.42 14.18
CA LEU A 295 0.80 27.41 15.63
C LEU A 295 2.27 27.35 16.07
N SER A 296 2.56 27.77 17.30
CA SER A 296 3.86 27.48 17.91
C SER A 296 4.06 25.96 18.07
N PRO A 297 5.31 25.48 18.22
CA PRO A 297 5.58 24.08 18.47
C PRO A 297 4.80 23.53 19.67
N GLU A 298 4.76 24.26 20.79
CA GLU A 298 4.08 23.82 22.01
C GLU A 298 2.55 23.73 21.85
N GLU A 299 1.93 24.66 21.12
CA GLU A 299 0.50 24.61 20.86
C GLU A 299 0.14 23.51 19.87
N SER A 300 0.91 23.34 18.79
CA SER A 300 0.70 22.27 17.81
C SER A 300 0.74 20.88 18.45
N MET A 301 1.70 20.65 19.37
CA MET A 301 1.80 19.39 20.12
C MET A 301 0.53 19.04 20.92
N LYS A 302 -0.25 20.04 21.39
CA LYS A 302 -1.51 19.78 22.08
C LYS A 302 -2.57 19.18 21.17
N HIS A 303 -2.42 19.29 19.85
CA HIS A 303 -3.30 18.75 18.82
C HIS A 303 -2.80 17.43 18.21
N ILE A 304 -1.70 16.86 18.73
CA ILE A 304 -1.13 15.59 18.26
C ILE A 304 -1.45 14.47 19.26
N GLN A 305 -2.01 13.38 18.75
CA GLN A 305 -2.21 12.13 19.47
C GLN A 305 -1.03 11.17 19.26
N VAL A 306 -0.56 10.57 20.36
CA VAL A 306 0.30 9.37 20.38
C VAL A 306 -0.38 8.29 21.22
N PRO A 307 -0.06 6.99 21.06
CA PRO A 307 -0.67 5.96 21.88
C PRO A 307 -0.39 6.19 23.38
N VAL A 308 -1.34 5.84 24.24
CA VAL A 308 -1.36 6.20 25.67
C VAL A 308 -0.10 5.79 26.46
N ASP A 309 0.63 4.80 25.97
CA ASP A 309 1.86 4.28 26.57
C ASP A 309 3.13 5.08 26.19
N PHE A 310 2.99 6.10 25.34
CA PHE A 310 4.10 6.85 24.75
C PHE A 310 4.14 8.32 25.19
N THR A 311 5.31 8.94 25.04
CA THR A 311 5.55 10.37 25.20
C THR A 311 5.88 10.98 23.84
N LEU A 312 5.52 12.25 23.66
CA LEU A 312 5.89 13.06 22.51
C LEU A 312 6.76 14.22 23.02
N ASP A 313 8.02 14.22 22.64
CA ASP A 313 8.99 15.24 23.03
C ASP A 313 9.41 16.05 21.79
N LEU A 314 9.50 17.38 21.91
CA LEU A 314 10.05 18.24 20.87
C LEU A 314 11.56 18.37 21.06
N PHE A 315 12.34 17.90 20.09
CA PHE A 315 13.80 17.91 20.18
C PHE A 315 14.42 19.17 19.55
N ALA A 316 14.02 19.50 18.32
CA ALA A 316 14.52 20.67 17.60
C ALA A 316 13.41 21.27 16.72
N HIS A 317 13.45 22.57 16.49
CA HIS A 317 12.44 23.28 15.68
C HIS A 317 13.01 24.56 15.03
N GLU A 318 12.17 25.26 14.27
CA GLU A 318 12.48 26.57 13.70
C GLU A 318 12.91 27.61 14.75
N PRO A 319 13.91 28.48 14.48
CA PRO A 319 14.57 28.71 13.19
C PRO A 319 15.81 27.84 12.94
N ASN A 320 16.24 26.99 13.88
CA ASN A 320 17.48 26.22 13.72
C ASN A 320 17.31 25.06 12.72
N VAL A 321 16.13 24.46 12.72
CA VAL A 321 15.71 23.39 11.81
C VAL A 321 14.50 23.89 11.02
N MET A 322 14.62 23.96 9.69
CA MET A 322 13.55 24.40 8.78
C MET A 322 13.45 23.40 7.64
N HIS A 323 12.27 22.90 7.30
CA HIS A 323 12.07 21.85 6.29
C HIS A 323 13.10 20.71 6.35
N PRO A 324 13.24 20.04 7.51
CA PRO A 324 14.07 18.85 7.60
C PRO A 324 13.48 17.74 6.71
N ILE A 325 14.28 17.02 5.91
CA ILE A 325 13.77 15.96 5.00
C ILE A 325 14.29 14.56 5.35
N ALA A 326 15.43 14.46 6.02
CA ALA A 326 16.03 13.19 6.43
C ALA A 326 16.87 13.37 7.70
N LEU A 327 16.97 12.30 8.49
CA LEU A 327 17.86 12.19 9.65
C LEU A 327 18.93 11.12 9.41
N THR A 328 20.03 11.20 10.14
CA THR A 328 20.93 10.06 10.39
C THR A 328 21.75 10.32 11.65
N TRP A 329 22.47 9.32 12.17
CA TRP A 329 23.35 9.48 13.33
C TRP A 329 24.77 8.98 13.05
N ASP A 330 25.74 9.67 13.63
CA ASP A 330 27.13 9.24 13.63
C ASP A 330 27.40 8.15 14.68
N GLU A 331 28.59 7.56 14.66
CA GLU A 331 28.99 6.54 15.64
C GLU A 331 29.12 7.02 17.09
N ARG A 332 28.88 8.32 17.36
CA ARG A 332 28.80 8.93 18.70
C ARG A 332 27.34 9.11 19.16
N GLY A 333 26.37 8.81 18.29
CA GLY A 333 24.94 8.96 18.55
C GLY A 333 24.42 10.38 18.37
N ARG A 334 25.16 11.28 17.68
CA ARG A 334 24.72 12.66 17.42
C ARG A 334 23.81 12.71 16.20
N LEU A 335 22.76 13.52 16.26
CA LEU A 335 21.77 13.67 15.19
C LEU A 335 22.28 14.60 14.08
N TYR A 336 22.20 14.14 12.83
CA TYR A 336 22.43 14.95 11.63
C TYR A 336 21.07 15.24 10.96
N ALA A 337 20.74 16.52 10.92
CA ALA A 337 19.69 17.25 10.21
C ALA A 337 19.90 17.49 8.70
N LEU A 338 19.19 16.87 7.75
CA LEU A 338 19.21 17.34 6.35
C LEU A 338 18.12 18.38 6.11
N ILE A 339 18.51 19.62 5.82
CA ILE A 339 17.61 20.76 5.62
C ILE A 339 17.46 21.08 4.12
N THR A 340 16.23 21.23 3.63
CA THR A 340 15.93 21.49 2.21
C THR A 340 15.00 22.70 2.03
N LYS A 341 15.60 23.89 1.95
CA LYS A 341 14.93 25.17 1.70
C LYS A 341 14.67 25.41 0.21
N ASP A 342 15.57 24.93 -0.65
CA ASP A 342 15.46 25.11 -2.09
C ASP A 342 14.37 24.18 -2.71
N TYR A 343 13.94 23.13 -2.00
CA TYR A 343 12.89 22.22 -2.49
C TYR A 343 11.51 22.90 -2.48
N PRO A 344 10.66 22.74 -3.53
CA PRO A 344 10.88 21.90 -4.71
C PRO A 344 11.46 22.64 -5.92
N ASN A 345 11.28 23.96 -6.04
CA ASN A 345 11.45 24.67 -7.32
C ASN A 345 12.79 25.39 -7.52
N GLU A 346 13.59 25.58 -6.47
CA GLU A 346 14.80 26.43 -6.50
C GLU A 346 16.08 25.62 -6.76
N ARG A 347 16.03 24.68 -7.70
CA ARG A 347 17.19 23.85 -8.06
C ARG A 347 18.29 24.71 -8.68
N LYS A 348 19.48 24.71 -8.06
CA LYS A 348 20.65 25.45 -8.55
C LYS A 348 21.75 24.49 -9.01
N PRO A 349 22.43 24.75 -10.14
CA PRO A 349 23.58 23.94 -10.55
C PRO A 349 24.71 23.91 -9.52
N GLU A 350 24.96 25.05 -8.85
CA GLU A 350 25.94 25.23 -7.79
C GLU A 350 25.42 26.28 -6.78
N GLY A 351 25.95 26.28 -5.55
CA GLY A 351 25.67 27.34 -4.56
C GLY A 351 24.25 27.37 -4.03
N GLY A 352 23.64 26.20 -3.78
CA GLY A 352 22.33 26.12 -3.13
C GLY A 352 22.33 26.56 -1.68
N SER A 353 21.13 26.74 -1.10
CA SER A 353 20.94 27.25 0.26
C SER A 353 20.70 26.16 1.30
N ASP A 354 20.71 24.90 0.86
CA ASP A 354 20.48 23.72 1.69
C ASP A 354 21.74 23.31 2.43
N TYR A 355 21.56 22.68 3.58
CA TYR A 355 22.65 22.35 4.49
C TYR A 355 22.35 21.12 5.34
N ILE A 356 23.40 20.60 5.98
CA ILE A 356 23.34 19.55 6.98
C ILE A 356 23.79 20.13 8.30
N VAL A 357 22.98 19.97 9.34
CA VAL A 357 23.24 20.49 10.69
C VAL A 357 23.32 19.36 11.71
N ILE A 358 24.29 19.40 12.61
CA ILE A 358 24.40 18.51 13.76
C ILE A 358 23.60 19.13 14.90
N CYS A 359 22.66 18.37 15.47
CA CYS A 359 21.81 18.79 16.59
C CYS A 359 22.23 18.04 17.85
N GLU A 360 22.70 18.75 18.87
CA GLU A 360 23.21 18.19 20.11
C GLU A 360 22.42 18.70 21.33
N ASP A 361 22.09 17.78 22.24
CA ASP A 361 21.59 18.03 23.58
C ASP A 361 22.78 17.95 24.55
N THR A 362 23.34 19.11 24.91
CA THR A 362 24.56 19.22 25.72
C THR A 362 24.27 19.30 27.22
N ASP A 363 23.06 19.70 27.61
CA ASP A 363 22.62 19.77 29.01
C ASP A 363 21.77 18.57 29.48
N LYS A 364 21.37 17.69 28.55
CA LYS A 364 20.63 16.43 28.73
C LYS A 364 19.17 16.63 29.16
N ASP A 365 18.55 17.73 28.79
CA ASP A 365 17.14 17.99 29.06
C ASP A 365 16.17 17.31 28.06
N GLY A 366 16.72 16.71 26.99
CA GLY A 366 15.97 16.07 25.92
C GLY A 366 15.71 16.98 24.72
N LYS A 367 16.34 18.16 24.64
CA LYS A 367 16.23 19.12 23.55
C LYS A 367 17.60 19.48 22.99
N ALA A 368 17.66 19.82 21.71
CA ALA A 368 18.88 20.33 21.11
C ALA A 368 19.13 21.79 21.55
N ASP A 369 20.30 22.04 22.13
CA ASP A 369 20.76 23.37 22.53
C ASP A 369 21.97 23.86 21.71
N LYS A 370 22.64 22.95 20.98
CA LYS A 370 23.78 23.27 20.13
C LYS A 370 23.55 22.77 18.69
N PHE A 371 23.82 23.66 17.74
CA PHE A 371 23.66 23.42 16.31
C PHE A 371 24.97 23.73 15.57
N THR A 372 25.48 22.75 14.81
CA THR A 372 26.74 22.91 14.04
C THR A 372 26.49 22.57 12.58
N ASN A 373 26.68 23.52 11.66
CA ASN A 373 26.56 23.23 10.23
C ASN A 373 27.73 22.36 9.77
N PHE A 374 27.43 21.10 9.44
CA PHE A 374 28.39 20.13 8.94
C PHE A 374 28.72 20.38 7.46
N ALA A 375 27.70 20.67 6.64
CA ALA A 375 27.88 20.96 5.22
C ALA A 375 26.87 21.99 4.75
N GLU A 376 27.30 22.89 3.86
CA GLU A 376 26.47 23.96 3.28
C GLU A 376 26.61 23.96 1.75
N GLY A 377 25.82 24.77 1.05
CA GLY A 377 25.93 24.88 -0.41
C GLY A 377 25.36 23.67 -1.15
N LEU A 378 24.40 22.97 -0.55
CA LEU A 378 23.66 21.86 -1.17
C LEU A 378 22.45 22.42 -1.93
N SER A 379 21.96 21.70 -2.94
CA SER A 379 20.80 22.11 -3.74
C SER A 379 19.84 20.94 -3.91
N ILE A 380 18.74 20.97 -3.17
CA ILE A 380 17.69 19.93 -3.11
C ILE A 380 18.27 18.55 -2.79
N PRO A 381 18.97 18.39 -1.66
CA PRO A 381 19.32 17.07 -1.16
C PRO A 381 18.07 16.41 -0.54
N THR A 382 17.99 15.09 -0.62
CA THR A 382 16.77 14.32 -0.31
C THR A 382 16.97 13.11 0.60
N GLY A 383 18.21 12.79 0.94
CA GLY A 383 18.54 11.61 1.75
C GLY A 383 20.03 11.55 2.02
N MET A 384 20.41 10.92 3.14
CA MET A 384 21.81 10.79 3.53
C MET A 384 22.07 9.55 4.38
N THR A 385 23.28 8.99 4.30
CA THR A 385 23.70 7.87 5.16
C THR A 385 25.21 7.79 5.29
N PHE A 386 25.71 7.40 6.46
CA PHE A 386 27.15 7.28 6.71
C PHE A 386 27.74 5.99 6.11
N GLY A 387 28.88 6.12 5.43
CA GLY A 387 29.62 5.02 4.80
C GLY A 387 30.98 5.47 4.29
N ASN A 388 31.93 4.55 4.20
CA ASN A 388 33.29 4.83 3.71
C ASN A 388 34.00 5.98 4.46
N GLY A 389 33.75 6.12 5.77
CA GLY A 389 34.33 7.17 6.61
C GLY A 389 33.79 8.58 6.37
N GLY A 390 32.67 8.73 5.68
CA GLY A 390 31.97 10.01 5.47
C GLY A 390 30.47 9.80 5.30
N LEU A 391 29.81 10.75 4.67
CA LEU A 391 28.36 10.84 4.49
C LEU A 391 28.00 10.89 3.00
N TYR A 392 27.22 9.92 2.53
CA TYR A 392 26.60 9.98 1.20
C TYR A 392 25.36 10.85 1.25
N VAL A 393 25.14 11.66 0.22
CA VAL A 393 23.98 12.54 0.09
C VAL A 393 23.38 12.39 -1.29
N SER A 394 22.08 12.04 -1.37
CA SER A 394 21.34 12.02 -2.62
C SER A 394 20.94 13.43 -3.00
N GLN A 395 21.46 13.94 -4.12
CA GLN A 395 21.21 15.29 -4.62
C GLN A 395 21.18 15.29 -6.16
N ALA A 396 20.03 15.05 -6.77
CA ALA A 396 19.93 14.90 -8.23
C ALA A 396 20.53 16.10 -9.00
N PRO A 397 21.34 15.88 -10.05
CA PRO A 397 21.58 14.60 -10.72
C PRO A 397 22.71 13.75 -10.10
N HIS A 398 23.32 14.22 -9.02
CA HIS A 398 24.54 13.67 -8.42
C HIS A 398 24.26 12.82 -7.18
N MET A 399 25.10 11.80 -6.97
CA MET A 399 25.30 11.23 -5.64
C MET A 399 26.57 11.86 -5.06
N LEU A 400 26.46 12.53 -3.92
CA LEU A 400 27.58 13.22 -3.29
C LEU A 400 28.18 12.38 -2.15
N PHE A 401 29.46 12.57 -1.89
CA PHE A 401 30.17 12.10 -0.72
C PHE A 401 30.79 13.29 0.00
N LEU A 402 30.48 13.43 1.28
CA LEU A 402 30.95 14.48 2.17
C LEU A 402 31.79 13.86 3.29
N GLN A 403 32.90 14.47 3.67
CA GLN A 403 33.73 13.95 4.75
C GLN A 403 34.42 15.09 5.51
N ASP A 404 34.50 14.94 6.82
CA ASP A 404 35.37 15.70 7.71
C ASP A 404 36.66 14.89 7.93
N THR A 405 37.80 15.45 7.53
CA THR A 405 39.12 14.82 7.65
C THR A 405 39.95 15.35 8.83
N ASN A 406 39.53 16.43 9.48
CA ASN A 406 40.31 17.13 10.50
C ASN A 406 39.66 17.08 11.92
N GLY A 407 38.40 16.65 12.01
CA GLY A 407 37.65 16.47 13.26
C GLY A 407 37.02 17.75 13.82
N ASP A 408 36.84 18.80 13.02
CA ASP A 408 36.19 20.06 13.42
C ASP A 408 34.66 20.04 13.25
N ASP A 409 34.09 18.87 12.93
CA ASP A 409 32.68 18.63 12.66
C ASP A 409 32.16 19.39 11.41
N LYS A 410 33.04 19.69 10.44
CA LYS A 410 32.70 20.26 9.14
C LYS A 410 33.28 19.45 7.99
N ALA A 411 32.48 19.26 6.95
CA ALA A 411 32.92 18.57 5.75
C ALA A 411 33.88 19.45 4.93
N ASP A 412 35.15 19.06 4.89
CA ASP A 412 36.19 19.67 4.06
C ASP A 412 36.37 18.95 2.71
N VAL A 413 35.77 17.76 2.56
CA VAL A 413 35.71 17.01 1.29
C VAL A 413 34.28 16.97 0.76
N LYS A 414 34.10 17.35 -0.51
CA LYS A 414 32.86 17.19 -1.28
C LYS A 414 33.18 16.58 -2.64
N LYS A 415 32.70 15.36 -2.91
CA LYS A 415 32.97 14.61 -4.13
C LYS A 415 31.68 14.13 -4.79
N ILE A 416 31.59 14.24 -6.11
CA ILE A 416 30.57 13.52 -6.89
C ILE A 416 31.02 12.07 -7.06
N VAL A 417 30.24 11.12 -6.54
CA VAL A 417 30.49 9.68 -6.66
C VAL A 417 30.13 9.21 -8.07
N PHE A 418 28.93 9.57 -8.53
CA PHE A 418 28.46 9.40 -9.90
C PHE A 418 27.32 10.37 -10.19
N THR A 419 26.94 10.45 -11.48
CA THR A 419 25.85 11.31 -11.97
C THR A 419 24.91 10.51 -12.86
N GLY A 420 23.64 10.90 -12.91
CA GLY A 420 22.66 10.29 -13.81
C GLY A 420 21.23 10.29 -13.32
N PHE A 421 20.95 10.76 -12.10
CA PHE A 421 19.58 10.88 -11.63
C PHE A 421 18.82 11.95 -12.41
N GLY A 422 17.57 11.66 -12.76
CA GLY A 422 16.69 12.62 -13.42
C GLY A 422 16.41 13.83 -12.54
N THR A 423 16.24 14.99 -13.17
CA THR A 423 16.00 16.29 -12.49
C THR A 423 14.75 16.99 -13.02
N TYR A 424 13.99 16.35 -13.91
CA TYR A 424 12.80 16.95 -14.53
C TYR A 424 11.63 17.04 -13.55
N ASP A 425 11.64 16.23 -12.49
CA ASP A 425 10.69 16.31 -11.38
C ASP A 425 11.43 16.05 -10.06
N THR A 426 11.52 17.08 -9.22
CA THR A 426 12.24 17.01 -7.94
C THR A 426 11.50 16.17 -6.90
N HIS A 427 10.18 16.00 -7.06
CA HIS A 427 9.37 15.11 -6.24
C HIS A 427 9.72 13.64 -6.42
N ALA A 428 10.31 13.27 -7.55
CA ALA A 428 10.53 11.88 -7.93
C ALA A 428 12.00 11.48 -8.00
N GLY A 429 12.86 12.25 -7.32
CA GLY A 429 14.30 12.02 -7.25
C GLY A 429 14.72 10.82 -6.39
N PRO A 430 16.04 10.59 -6.26
CA PRO A 430 16.57 9.59 -5.33
C PRO A 430 16.28 9.99 -3.88
N SER A 431 16.07 9.05 -2.97
CA SER A 431 15.83 9.32 -1.54
C SER A 431 16.14 8.10 -0.65
N ASN A 432 15.87 8.22 0.66
CA ASN A 432 15.94 7.14 1.67
C ASN A 432 17.24 6.30 1.59
N LEU A 433 18.39 6.96 1.79
CA LEU A 433 19.66 6.26 1.78
C LEU A 433 19.88 5.44 3.06
N HIS A 434 20.33 4.21 2.92
CA HIS A 434 20.70 3.35 4.03
C HIS A 434 21.98 2.55 3.74
N TYR A 435 22.83 2.37 4.75
CA TYR A 435 23.88 1.36 4.70
C TYR A 435 23.24 -0.04 4.84
N GLY A 436 23.47 -0.93 3.88
CA GLY A 436 22.85 -2.26 3.83
C GLY A 436 23.66 -3.34 4.54
N PHE A 437 23.01 -4.43 4.94
CA PHE A 437 23.65 -5.61 5.55
C PHE A 437 24.75 -6.20 4.66
N ASP A 438 24.57 -6.11 3.35
CA ASP A 438 25.51 -6.57 2.33
C ASP A 438 26.72 -5.64 2.13
N ASN A 439 26.81 -4.55 2.90
CA ASN A 439 27.84 -3.52 2.86
C ASN A 439 27.80 -2.63 1.62
N TRP A 440 26.64 -2.57 0.96
CA TRP A 440 26.35 -1.61 -0.10
C TRP A 440 25.55 -0.44 0.45
N ILE A 441 25.57 0.68 -0.23
CA ILE A 441 24.64 1.79 0.03
C ILE A 441 23.39 1.55 -0.79
N TRP A 442 22.24 1.56 -0.13
CA TRP A 442 20.93 1.38 -0.75
C TRP A 442 20.17 2.70 -0.79
N GLY A 443 19.25 2.82 -1.75
CA GLY A 443 18.34 3.95 -1.86
C GLY A 443 17.12 3.62 -2.72
N SER A 444 16.15 4.53 -2.74
CA SER A 444 14.99 4.48 -3.61
C SER A 444 14.98 5.65 -4.60
N VAL A 445 14.27 5.50 -5.71
CA VAL A 445 14.05 6.59 -6.67
C VAL A 445 12.61 6.54 -7.20
N GLY A 446 12.00 7.71 -7.36
CA GLY A 446 10.75 7.86 -8.08
C GLY A 446 10.93 7.83 -9.60
N TYR A 447 9.87 8.14 -10.35
CA TYR A 447 9.86 8.09 -11.81
C TYR A 447 10.88 9.03 -12.50
N SER A 448 11.52 9.97 -11.80
CA SER A 448 12.64 10.73 -12.40
C SER A 448 13.81 9.84 -12.79
N GLY A 449 13.97 8.72 -12.09
CA GLY A 449 14.84 7.62 -12.48
C GLY A 449 16.30 7.95 -12.64
N PHE A 450 16.99 7.06 -13.35
CA PHE A 450 18.43 7.12 -13.54
C PHE A 450 18.79 6.75 -14.97
N LYS A 451 19.72 7.52 -15.54
CA LYS A 451 20.42 7.19 -16.79
C LYS A 451 21.84 7.74 -16.71
N GLY A 452 22.81 6.86 -16.53
CA GLY A 452 24.20 7.28 -16.37
C GLY A 452 25.19 6.12 -16.46
N LYS A 453 26.46 6.47 -16.32
CA LYS A 453 27.56 5.51 -16.26
C LYS A 453 28.09 5.45 -14.82
N VAL A 454 28.19 4.24 -14.26
CA VAL A 454 28.77 4.00 -12.93
C VAL A 454 29.84 2.91 -13.08
N GLY A 455 31.07 3.22 -12.71
CA GLY A 455 32.22 2.36 -13.04
C GLY A 455 32.31 2.08 -14.54
N ALA A 456 32.27 0.80 -14.91
CA ALA A 456 32.28 0.36 -16.31
C ALA A 456 30.89 0.32 -16.95
N ASP A 457 29.82 0.28 -16.14
CA ASP A 457 28.48 -0.07 -16.58
C ASP A 457 27.65 1.16 -16.98
N SER A 458 26.84 1.02 -18.03
CA SER A 458 25.79 1.98 -18.37
C SER A 458 24.45 1.49 -17.85
N VAL A 459 23.85 2.23 -16.94
CA VAL A 459 22.65 1.80 -16.22
C VAL A 459 21.48 2.76 -16.53
N LYS A 460 20.29 2.20 -16.76
CA LYS A 460 19.05 2.94 -16.95
C LYS A 460 17.88 2.25 -16.25
N PHE A 461 17.16 2.98 -15.41
CA PHE A 461 15.92 2.52 -14.77
C PHE A 461 15.00 3.71 -14.46
N SER A 462 13.72 3.42 -14.23
CA SER A 462 12.67 4.41 -14.04
C SER A 462 12.41 4.65 -12.55
N GLN A 463 11.78 3.72 -11.83
CA GLN A 463 11.51 3.85 -10.40
C GLN A 463 11.83 2.56 -9.66
N GLY A 464 12.12 2.67 -8.37
CA GLY A 464 12.24 1.53 -7.47
C GLY A 464 13.50 1.58 -6.60
N PHE A 465 14.00 0.41 -6.22
CA PHE A 465 15.17 0.31 -5.34
C PHE A 465 16.46 0.14 -6.13
N PHE A 466 17.50 0.82 -5.69
CA PHE A 466 18.86 0.67 -6.20
C PHE A 466 19.85 0.49 -5.06
N ARG A 467 21.03 -0.03 -5.38
CA ARG A 467 22.18 -0.03 -4.48
C ARG A 467 23.47 0.25 -5.23
N PHE A 468 24.48 0.76 -4.54
CA PHE A 468 25.82 0.96 -5.10
C PHE A 468 26.91 0.61 -4.08
N LYS A 469 28.08 0.21 -4.57
CA LYS A 469 29.23 -0.04 -3.71
C LYS A 469 29.72 1.28 -3.09
N PRO A 470 30.16 1.31 -1.82
CA PRO A 470 30.63 2.54 -1.19
C PRO A 470 31.78 3.22 -1.98
N ASP A 471 32.63 2.48 -2.67
CA ASP A 471 33.69 3.08 -3.51
C ASP A 471 33.19 3.72 -4.82
N GLY A 472 31.90 3.60 -5.14
CA GLY A 472 31.28 4.09 -6.38
C GLY A 472 31.59 3.24 -7.62
N SER A 473 32.18 2.06 -7.45
CA SER A 473 32.62 1.22 -8.57
C SER A 473 31.48 0.50 -9.31
N GLN A 474 30.31 0.37 -8.69
CA GLN A 474 29.18 -0.38 -9.24
C GLN A 474 27.84 0.14 -8.70
N LEU A 475 26.81 0.15 -9.55
CA LEU A 475 25.42 0.41 -9.20
C LEU A 475 24.53 -0.72 -9.77
N GLU A 476 23.57 -1.17 -8.97
CA GLU A 476 22.59 -2.18 -9.33
C GLU A 476 21.17 -1.65 -9.17
N TYR A 477 20.34 -1.84 -10.20
CA TYR A 477 18.90 -1.67 -10.11
C TYR A 477 18.28 -2.97 -9.60
N VAL A 478 17.67 -2.92 -8.41
CA VAL A 478 17.31 -4.12 -7.65
C VAL A 478 15.89 -4.56 -7.96
N THR A 479 14.92 -3.65 -7.98
CA THR A 479 13.52 -3.98 -8.28
C THR A 479 12.72 -2.75 -8.71
N SER A 480 11.64 -2.97 -9.47
CA SER A 480 10.69 -1.91 -9.82
C SER A 480 9.60 -1.76 -8.77
N THR A 481 9.06 -0.55 -8.66
CA THR A 481 7.90 -0.22 -7.81
C THR A 481 6.78 0.40 -8.66
N SER A 482 5.66 0.75 -8.03
CA SER A 482 4.46 1.27 -8.71
C SER A 482 4.60 2.70 -9.27
N ASN A 483 5.20 3.66 -8.54
CA ASN A 483 5.30 5.06 -9.00
C ASN A 483 6.48 5.85 -8.39
N ASN A 484 6.21 6.92 -7.63
CA ASN A 484 7.14 7.71 -6.85
C ASN A 484 7.53 7.01 -5.53
N THR A 485 8.70 6.40 -5.50
CA THR A 485 9.20 5.64 -4.34
C THR A 485 9.88 6.56 -3.34
N TRP A 486 9.36 6.64 -2.12
CA TRP A 486 9.90 7.45 -1.02
C TRP A 486 10.12 6.66 0.27
N GLY A 487 9.97 5.35 0.26
CA GLY A 487 10.30 4.49 1.40
C GLY A 487 11.30 3.42 1.02
N LEU A 488 12.24 3.16 1.93
CA LEU A 488 13.10 1.99 1.95
C LEU A 488 13.36 1.62 3.42
N GLY A 489 13.43 0.34 3.73
CA GLY A 489 13.74 -0.14 5.08
C GLY A 489 14.13 -1.61 5.12
N PHE A 490 14.79 -2.01 6.22
CA PHE A 490 15.21 -3.38 6.45
C PHE A 490 14.65 -3.91 7.77
N THR A 491 14.32 -5.20 7.80
CA THR A 491 14.18 -5.94 9.06
C THR A 491 15.56 -6.28 9.64
N GLU A 492 15.62 -6.64 10.92
CA GLU A 492 16.82 -7.15 11.60
C GLU A 492 17.33 -8.48 11.00
N THR A 493 16.55 -9.10 10.10
CA THR A 493 16.88 -10.31 9.36
C THR A 493 17.25 -10.06 7.89
N GLY A 494 17.39 -8.80 7.50
CA GLY A 494 17.84 -8.37 6.16
C GLY A 494 16.79 -8.52 5.06
N ASP A 495 15.50 -8.59 5.41
CA ASP A 495 14.41 -8.53 4.43
C ASP A 495 14.12 -7.07 4.05
N ILE A 496 13.73 -6.82 2.79
CA ILE A 496 13.74 -5.47 2.19
C ILE A 496 12.31 -5.00 1.91
N PHE A 497 12.01 -3.80 2.40
CA PHE A 497 10.70 -3.18 2.28
C PHE A 497 10.79 -1.72 1.84
N GLY A 498 9.66 -1.13 1.47
CA GLY A 498 9.56 0.29 1.15
C GLY A 498 8.12 0.75 1.03
N SER A 499 7.92 1.96 0.53
CA SER A 499 6.61 2.55 0.24
C SER A 499 6.70 3.42 -1.01
N THR A 500 5.54 3.68 -1.61
CA THR A 500 5.41 4.65 -2.69
C THR A 500 4.23 5.56 -2.44
N ALA A 501 4.27 6.75 -3.05
CA ALA A 501 3.10 7.62 -3.12
C ALA A 501 1.92 6.90 -3.80
N ASN A 502 0.71 7.44 -3.67
CA ASN A 502 -0.52 6.98 -4.31
C ASN A 502 -0.86 5.49 -4.06
N ASN A 503 -1.34 5.17 -2.85
CA ASN A 503 -1.93 3.87 -2.49
C ASN A 503 -0.93 2.69 -2.50
N SER A 504 0.28 2.86 -1.97
CA SER A 504 1.22 1.76 -1.67
C SER A 504 2.06 2.07 -0.43
N HIS A 505 1.43 2.10 0.75
CA HIS A 505 2.13 2.41 2.00
C HIS A 505 3.06 1.29 2.46
N GLY A 506 2.93 0.08 1.93
CA GLY A 506 3.92 -0.97 2.04
C GLY A 506 4.26 -1.68 0.73
N TRP A 507 5.53 -2.09 0.65
CA TRP A 507 6.13 -2.76 -0.49
C TRP A 507 7.17 -3.75 0.00
N TYR A 508 7.16 -4.99 -0.51
CA TYR A 508 8.10 -6.04 -0.12
C TYR A 508 8.82 -6.60 -1.34
N MET A 509 10.15 -6.77 -1.23
CA MET A 509 10.99 -7.36 -2.26
C MET A 509 11.59 -8.69 -1.80
N ALA A 510 11.10 -9.79 -2.39
CA ALA A 510 11.59 -11.14 -2.09
C ALA A 510 12.75 -11.57 -2.99
N ILE A 511 12.71 -11.20 -4.28
CA ILE A 511 13.65 -11.67 -5.29
C ILE A 511 14.21 -10.47 -6.08
N PRO A 512 15.51 -10.14 -5.96
CA PRO A 512 16.14 -9.13 -6.81
C PRO A 512 16.01 -9.43 -8.30
N ASN A 513 15.87 -8.39 -9.12
CA ASN A 513 15.67 -8.51 -10.57
C ASN A 513 16.75 -9.35 -11.27
N ARG A 514 18.00 -9.33 -10.80
CA ARG A 514 19.12 -10.10 -11.36
C ARG A 514 18.87 -11.61 -11.48
N TYR A 515 17.93 -12.17 -10.69
CA TYR A 515 17.60 -13.60 -10.74
C TYR A 515 16.62 -13.97 -11.85
N PHE A 516 15.89 -13.01 -12.40
CA PHE A 516 14.97 -13.23 -13.51
C PHE A 516 15.71 -13.21 -14.84
N HIS A 517 15.45 -14.21 -15.69
CA HIS A 517 16.10 -14.35 -16.98
C HIS A 517 15.68 -13.25 -17.96
N GLY A 518 16.61 -12.34 -18.29
CA GLY A 518 16.37 -11.18 -19.18
C GLY A 518 16.28 -9.83 -18.47
N ALA A 519 16.48 -9.77 -17.15
CA ALA A 519 16.49 -8.53 -16.40
C ALA A 519 17.60 -7.58 -16.88
N PRO A 520 17.40 -6.25 -16.83
CA PRO A 520 16.28 -5.52 -16.22
C PRO A 520 15.09 -5.24 -17.17
N HIS A 521 15.05 -5.81 -18.38
CA HIS A 521 14.09 -5.43 -19.42
C HIS A 521 12.77 -6.21 -19.42
N ILE A 522 12.45 -6.94 -18.36
CA ILE A 522 11.26 -7.81 -18.24
C ILE A 522 10.13 -7.08 -17.51
N ARG A 523 8.89 -7.51 -17.78
CA ARG A 523 7.68 -7.20 -16.99
C ARG A 523 7.62 -7.93 -15.64
N GLU A 524 8.44 -8.96 -15.42
CA GLU A 524 8.44 -9.69 -14.16
C GLU A 524 9.15 -8.90 -13.06
N ASN A 525 8.52 -8.89 -11.89
CA ASN A 525 8.98 -8.11 -10.75
C ASN A 525 9.00 -8.99 -9.50
N GLY A 526 10.15 -9.10 -8.84
CA GLY A 526 10.30 -9.85 -7.59
C GLY A 526 9.91 -9.06 -6.34
N SER A 527 9.05 -8.05 -6.51
CA SER A 527 8.48 -7.24 -5.45
C SER A 527 7.02 -6.84 -5.74
N ARG A 528 6.28 -6.47 -4.69
CA ARG A 528 4.88 -6.00 -4.77
C ARG A 528 4.50 -5.16 -3.55
N SER A 529 3.36 -4.49 -3.64
CA SER A 529 2.71 -3.86 -2.48
C SER A 529 2.30 -4.93 -1.43
N THR A 530 2.39 -4.60 -0.15
CA THR A 530 1.95 -5.47 0.95
C THR A 530 0.55 -5.14 1.46
N ASP A 531 -0.03 -4.03 0.99
CA ASP A 531 -1.22 -3.46 1.60
C ASP A 531 -2.47 -4.31 1.42
N THR A 532 -3.20 -4.47 2.52
CA THR A 532 -4.51 -5.11 2.64
C THR A 532 -5.63 -4.07 2.75
N HIS A 533 -5.30 -2.86 3.17
CA HIS A 533 -6.16 -1.67 3.16
C HIS A 533 -5.51 -0.54 2.34
N LYS A 534 -6.26 0.52 2.05
CA LYS A 534 -5.75 1.68 1.27
C LYS A 534 -6.08 3.02 1.91
N ASP A 535 -7.06 3.01 2.80
CA ASP A 535 -7.52 4.16 3.54
C ASP A 535 -6.56 4.49 4.69
N MET A 536 -6.39 5.79 4.92
CA MET A 536 -5.66 6.34 6.07
C MET A 536 -6.63 6.67 7.22
N LYS A 537 -6.09 6.82 8.44
CA LYS A 537 -6.88 7.09 9.66
C LYS A 537 -6.55 8.45 10.29
N PRO A 538 -6.82 9.59 9.62
CA PRO A 538 -6.55 10.90 10.21
C PRO A 538 -7.46 11.18 11.41
N ILE A 539 -7.02 12.09 12.28
CA ILE A 539 -7.82 12.58 13.42
C ILE A 539 -8.45 13.95 13.14
N THR A 540 -8.56 14.32 11.85
CA THR A 540 -9.21 15.54 11.37
C THR A 540 -9.78 15.30 9.97
N GLU A 541 -10.90 15.94 9.66
CA GLU A 541 -11.45 15.95 8.29
C GLU A 541 -10.71 16.94 7.36
N LYS A 542 -9.81 17.76 7.91
CA LYS A 542 -9.14 18.86 7.20
C LYS A 542 -7.85 18.46 6.49
N VAL A 543 -7.76 17.23 6.00
CA VAL A 543 -6.64 16.74 5.17
C VAL A 543 -6.61 17.42 3.80
N ARG A 544 -5.45 17.50 3.13
CA ARG A 544 -5.35 18.12 1.79
C ARG A 544 -4.70 17.19 0.79
N GLN A 545 -5.50 16.65 -0.11
CA GLN A 545 -5.10 15.60 -1.04
C GLN A 545 -5.30 16.05 -2.49
N VAL A 546 -4.45 15.57 -3.38
CA VAL A 546 -4.50 15.89 -4.80
C VAL A 546 -5.06 14.75 -5.64
N ASP A 547 -4.90 13.54 -5.14
CA ASP A 547 -5.42 12.28 -5.63
C ASP A 547 -5.60 11.33 -4.45
N VAL A 548 -6.20 10.15 -4.72
CA VAL A 548 -6.31 9.10 -3.70
C VAL A 548 -7.02 9.59 -2.42
N PHE A 549 -8.16 10.29 -2.58
CA PHE A 549 -8.90 10.83 -1.44
C PHE A 549 -9.26 9.73 -0.45
N GLY A 550 -9.00 10.01 0.83
CA GLY A 550 -9.18 9.08 1.94
C GLY A 550 -8.08 8.02 2.09
N GLY A 551 -7.16 7.89 1.13
CA GLY A 551 -6.04 6.96 1.18
C GLY A 551 -4.68 7.64 1.26
N PHE A 552 -3.61 6.87 1.07
CA PHE A 552 -2.23 7.38 1.13
C PHE A 552 -1.84 8.09 -0.18
N THR A 553 -1.81 9.42 -0.17
CA THR A 553 -1.34 10.24 -1.29
C THR A 553 0.19 10.28 -1.36
N ALA A 554 0.87 10.41 -0.23
CA ALA A 554 2.30 10.72 -0.14
C ALA A 554 3.04 9.81 0.86
N ALA A 555 2.70 8.52 0.92
CA ALA A 555 3.37 7.55 1.78
C ALA A 555 4.91 7.57 1.61
N ALA A 556 5.60 7.98 2.66
CA ALA A 556 7.05 8.16 2.70
C ALA A 556 7.67 7.42 3.89
N GLY A 557 8.87 6.88 3.71
CA GLY A 557 9.55 6.05 4.71
C GLY A 557 8.96 4.64 4.83
N HIS A 558 9.76 3.72 5.39
CA HIS A 558 9.32 2.36 5.72
C HIS A 558 10.22 1.70 6.78
N ASN A 559 10.70 2.49 7.75
CA ASN A 559 11.68 2.02 8.73
C ASN A 559 11.00 1.17 9.80
N PHE A 560 11.50 -0.05 10.00
CA PHE A 560 11.02 -0.93 11.08
C PHE A 560 11.50 -0.46 12.44
N TYR A 561 10.68 -0.74 13.46
CA TYR A 561 11.14 -0.65 14.83
C TYR A 561 12.14 -1.78 15.15
N THR A 562 13.43 -1.45 15.21
CA THR A 562 14.55 -2.42 15.30
C THR A 562 15.40 -2.26 16.58
N ALA A 563 14.77 -1.80 17.66
CA ALA A 563 15.35 -1.71 19.01
C ALA A 563 14.54 -2.52 20.03
N ARG A 564 14.88 -2.44 21.32
CA ARG A 564 14.18 -3.15 22.42
C ARG A 564 13.63 -2.22 23.51
N ALA A 565 13.57 -0.91 23.24
CA ALA A 565 13.02 0.08 24.17
C ALA A 565 11.47 0.07 24.24
N PHE A 566 10.77 -0.01 23.11
CA PHE A 566 9.32 -0.14 23.01
C PHE A 566 8.85 -1.56 23.40
N PRO A 567 7.53 -1.77 23.61
CA PRO A 567 6.97 -3.12 23.84
C PRO A 567 7.30 -4.11 22.73
N LYS A 568 7.36 -5.40 23.09
CA LYS A 568 7.73 -6.51 22.20
C LYS A 568 6.95 -6.58 20.88
N LYS A 569 5.67 -6.15 20.87
CA LYS A 569 4.84 -6.14 19.66
C LYS A 569 5.39 -5.28 18.51
N TYR A 570 6.28 -4.32 18.82
CA TYR A 570 6.92 -3.47 17.81
C TYR A 570 8.17 -4.13 17.21
N TRP A 571 8.84 -5.01 17.95
CA TRP A 571 10.20 -5.49 17.62
C TRP A 571 10.21 -6.23 16.30
N ASN A 572 10.91 -5.65 15.31
CA ASN A 572 11.07 -6.20 13.97
C ASN A 572 9.74 -6.56 13.27
N ASN A 573 8.66 -5.84 13.60
CA ASN A 573 7.30 -6.19 13.21
C ASN A 573 6.51 -5.00 12.65
N ILE A 574 6.76 -3.79 13.16
CA ILE A 574 6.03 -2.57 12.76
C ILE A 574 6.98 -1.63 12.04
N ALA A 575 6.61 -1.21 10.84
CA ALA A 575 7.27 -0.15 10.09
C ALA A 575 6.51 1.18 10.20
N PHE A 576 7.23 2.29 10.12
CA PHE A 576 6.64 3.63 10.19
C PHE A 576 6.61 4.27 8.81
N VAL A 577 5.40 4.70 8.41
CA VAL A 577 5.13 5.31 7.11
C VAL A 577 4.47 6.66 7.34
N ALA A 578 5.14 7.72 6.92
CA ALA A 578 4.66 9.09 7.04
C ALA A 578 3.68 9.40 5.90
N GLU A 579 2.57 10.06 6.23
CA GLU A 579 1.61 10.55 5.25
C GLU A 579 1.34 12.04 5.57
N PRO A 580 2.14 12.95 4.99
CA PRO A 580 2.08 14.36 5.34
C PRO A 580 0.76 15.01 4.92
N THR A 581 0.05 14.50 3.91
CA THR A 581 -1.26 15.04 3.48
C THR A 581 -2.40 14.65 4.40
N GLY A 582 -2.22 13.53 5.12
CA GLY A 582 -3.13 13.00 6.12
C GLY A 582 -2.80 13.42 7.55
N HIS A 583 -1.66 14.11 7.77
CA HIS A 583 -1.19 14.51 9.10
C HIS A 583 -0.93 13.31 10.04
N ILE A 584 -0.40 12.19 9.51
CA ILE A 584 -0.18 10.96 10.28
C ILE A 584 1.20 10.35 10.08
N LEU A 585 1.67 9.65 11.11
CA LEU A 585 2.70 8.62 11.04
C LEU A 585 2.03 7.26 11.29
N HIS A 586 1.78 6.53 10.21
CA HIS A 586 1.09 5.24 10.23
C HIS A 586 1.98 4.11 10.75
N GLN A 587 1.38 3.19 11.51
CA GLN A 587 2.01 1.94 11.93
C GLN A 587 1.66 0.82 10.95
N ASN A 588 2.55 0.53 10.02
CA ASN A 588 2.38 -0.57 9.09
C ASN A 588 2.78 -1.90 9.75
N VAL A 589 1.79 -2.67 10.23
CA VAL A 589 2.01 -3.90 11.00
C VAL A 589 2.18 -5.08 10.06
N MET A 590 3.40 -5.62 9.94
CA MET A 590 3.69 -6.66 8.97
C MET A 590 3.38 -8.07 9.47
N GLN A 591 2.66 -8.84 8.67
CA GLN A 591 2.35 -10.23 8.89
C GLN A 591 3.03 -11.11 7.82
N LYS A 592 3.84 -12.06 8.26
CA LYS A 592 4.52 -13.00 7.37
C LYS A 592 3.59 -14.16 6.98
N SER A 593 3.55 -14.50 5.69
CA SER A 593 2.85 -15.69 5.17
C SER A 593 3.73 -16.41 4.14
N GLY A 594 4.27 -17.57 4.51
CA GLY A 594 5.24 -18.31 3.69
C GLY A 594 6.48 -17.46 3.37
N THR A 595 6.77 -17.27 2.09
CA THR A 595 7.82 -16.36 1.61
C THR A 595 7.41 -14.89 1.51
N ASN A 596 6.15 -14.54 1.80
CA ASN A 596 5.56 -13.21 1.60
C ASN A 596 5.28 -12.45 2.90
N TYR A 597 4.89 -11.19 2.73
CA TYR A 597 4.29 -10.36 3.76
C TYR A 597 3.04 -9.64 3.26
N GLU A 598 2.11 -9.41 4.18
CA GLU A 598 0.94 -8.54 4.06
C GLU A 598 0.87 -7.67 5.33
N ASP A 599 0.24 -6.51 5.28
CA ASP A 599 0.03 -5.68 6.48
C ASP A 599 -1.29 -6.01 7.18
N ALA A 600 -1.48 -5.40 8.36
CA ALA A 600 -2.77 -5.28 9.02
C ALA A 600 -2.89 -3.86 9.58
N GLU A 601 -4.13 -3.35 9.69
CA GLU A 601 -4.38 -1.99 10.17
C GLU A 601 -3.86 -1.81 11.60
N GLY A 602 -2.87 -0.93 11.76
CA GLY A 602 -2.18 -0.65 13.03
C GLY A 602 -2.51 0.70 13.66
N PHE A 603 -3.39 1.49 13.04
CA PHE A 603 -3.60 2.92 13.29
C PHE A 603 -2.27 3.69 13.21
N ASN A 604 -2.16 4.81 13.92
CA ASN A 604 -1.02 5.72 13.82
C ASN A 604 -0.23 5.75 15.12
N LEU A 605 1.10 5.87 14.99
CA LEU A 605 1.98 6.23 16.11
C LEU A 605 1.86 7.72 16.44
N MET A 606 1.62 8.55 15.44
CA MET A 606 1.32 9.98 15.58
C MET A 606 0.18 10.37 14.65
N ALA A 607 -0.77 11.16 15.13
CA ALA A 607 -1.77 11.79 14.28
C ALA A 607 -2.04 13.22 14.77
N GLY A 608 -1.99 14.20 13.88
CA GLY A 608 -2.23 15.61 14.19
C GLY A 608 -3.55 16.11 13.66
N ALA A 609 -4.25 16.94 14.44
CA ALA A 609 -5.41 17.69 13.97
C ALA A 609 -5.05 19.08 13.40
N ASP A 610 -3.81 19.53 13.62
CA ASP A 610 -3.23 20.75 13.04
C ASP A 610 -2.92 20.53 11.56
N GLU A 611 -3.51 21.33 10.66
CA GLU A 611 -3.34 21.20 9.20
C GLU A 611 -1.90 21.48 8.72
N TRP A 612 -1.03 22.00 9.57
CA TRP A 612 0.39 22.19 9.27
C TRP A 612 1.25 20.96 9.62
N PHE A 613 0.77 20.04 10.47
CA PHE A 613 1.54 18.86 10.86
C PHE A 613 1.75 17.93 9.65
N ALA A 614 2.96 17.88 9.12
CA ALA A 614 3.31 17.21 7.87
C ALA A 614 4.54 16.32 8.08
N PRO A 615 4.39 15.16 8.75
CA PRO A 615 5.49 14.22 8.93
C PRO A 615 5.94 13.67 7.56
N VAL A 616 7.25 13.64 7.32
CA VAL A 616 7.83 13.18 6.03
C VAL A 616 8.83 12.05 6.19
N PHE A 617 9.37 11.83 7.38
CA PHE A 617 10.35 10.78 7.64
C PHE A 617 10.31 10.35 9.12
N ALA A 618 10.51 9.06 9.38
CA ALA A 618 10.70 8.54 10.73
C ALA A 618 11.62 7.33 10.76
N GLU A 619 12.40 7.19 11.83
CA GLU A 619 13.25 6.02 12.08
C GLU A 619 13.59 5.84 13.56
N VAL A 620 14.17 4.70 13.92
CA VAL A 620 14.61 4.42 15.30
C VAL A 620 15.97 5.05 15.57
N GLY A 621 16.05 5.87 16.61
CA GLY A 621 17.29 6.53 17.00
C GLY A 621 18.20 5.66 17.88
N PRO A 622 19.39 6.16 18.25
CA PRO A 622 20.39 5.44 19.03
C PRO A 622 19.92 5.00 20.43
N ASP A 623 18.93 5.71 20.97
CA ASP A 623 18.30 5.48 22.26
C ASP A 623 17.12 4.49 22.22
N GLY A 624 16.73 4.05 21.01
CA GLY A 624 15.59 3.17 20.79
C GLY A 624 14.24 3.88 20.78
N ALA A 625 14.19 5.21 20.82
CA ALA A 625 12.98 5.98 20.54
C ALA A 625 12.75 6.09 19.02
N VAL A 626 11.53 6.46 18.61
CA VAL A 626 11.24 6.78 17.21
C VAL A 626 11.36 8.28 17.01
N TRP A 627 12.18 8.69 16.06
CA TRP A 627 12.44 10.09 15.72
C TRP A 627 11.70 10.45 14.46
N VAL A 628 11.00 11.58 14.47
CA VAL A 628 10.05 11.97 13.42
C VAL A 628 10.39 13.37 12.93
N VAL A 629 10.47 13.47 11.61
CA VAL A 629 10.71 14.70 10.87
C VAL A 629 9.38 15.23 10.38
N ASP A 630 9.07 16.45 10.78
CA ASP A 630 7.87 17.18 10.38
C ASP A 630 8.30 18.45 9.63
N TRP A 631 7.83 18.61 8.39
CA TRP A 631 8.05 19.87 7.67
C TRP A 631 7.35 21.05 8.32
N TYR A 632 6.29 20.79 9.06
CA TYR A 632 5.36 21.79 9.55
C TYR A 632 4.94 22.75 8.44
N SER A 633 4.28 22.21 7.42
CA SER A 633 3.97 22.95 6.18
C SER A 633 2.55 22.69 5.73
N PHE A 634 1.85 23.77 5.40
CA PHE A 634 0.48 23.70 4.91
C PHE A 634 0.37 23.23 3.46
N ILE A 635 1.40 23.53 2.65
CA ILE A 635 1.46 23.18 1.22
C ILE A 635 2.63 22.23 0.96
N ILE A 636 2.28 20.97 0.86
CA ILE A 636 3.21 19.87 0.56
C ILE A 636 2.95 19.25 -0.83
N GLN A 637 1.78 19.53 -1.40
CA GLN A 637 1.34 18.99 -2.68
C GLN A 637 2.27 19.45 -3.79
N HIS A 638 2.65 18.52 -4.67
CA HIS A 638 3.57 18.78 -5.78
C HIS A 638 2.84 18.72 -7.13
N ASN A 639 2.23 17.57 -7.42
CA ASN A 639 1.50 17.26 -8.66
C ASN A 639 0.16 16.57 -8.32
N PRO A 640 -0.82 16.55 -9.25
CA PRO A 640 -0.88 17.28 -10.52
C PRO A 640 -0.96 18.80 -10.35
N THR A 641 -0.56 19.57 -11.37
CA THR A 641 -0.66 21.03 -11.37
C THR A 641 -2.11 21.50 -11.16
N PRO A 642 -2.37 22.42 -10.21
CA PRO A 642 -3.69 23.01 -10.04
C PRO A 642 -4.18 23.71 -11.31
N LYS A 643 -5.50 23.71 -11.53
CA LYS A 643 -6.09 24.41 -12.67
C LYS A 643 -5.75 25.90 -12.62
N GLY A 644 -5.07 26.39 -13.66
CA GLY A 644 -4.68 27.80 -13.79
C GLY A 644 -3.36 28.16 -13.09
N ALA A 645 -2.68 27.20 -12.45
CA ALA A 645 -1.32 27.38 -11.95
C ALA A 645 -0.27 26.98 -13.02
N THR A 646 0.95 27.45 -12.83
CA THR A 646 2.14 27.06 -13.61
C THR A 646 3.11 26.31 -12.71
N ASN A 647 3.88 25.39 -13.30
CA ASN A 647 4.95 24.71 -12.60
C ASN A 647 6.25 25.50 -12.69
N GLY A 648 7.01 25.52 -11.59
CA GLY A 648 8.37 26.04 -11.54
C GLY A 648 9.39 25.02 -12.04
N SER A 649 10.69 25.33 -11.87
CA SER A 649 11.79 24.53 -12.44
C SER A 649 11.90 23.11 -11.86
N GLY A 650 11.33 22.89 -10.67
CA GLY A 650 11.30 21.59 -10.01
C GLY A 650 10.09 20.72 -10.36
N ASN A 651 9.24 21.20 -11.28
CA ASN A 651 7.96 20.63 -11.67
C ASN A 651 6.85 20.65 -10.60
N ALA A 652 7.00 21.50 -9.57
CA ALA A 652 5.93 21.78 -8.63
C ALA A 652 5.21 23.06 -9.03
N TYR A 653 3.90 23.12 -8.80
CA TYR A 653 3.18 24.36 -9.02
C TYR A 653 3.69 25.51 -8.12
N GLU A 654 3.75 26.70 -8.69
CA GLU A 654 4.20 27.90 -7.98
C GLU A 654 3.07 28.51 -7.17
N THR A 655 3.35 28.81 -5.90
CA THR A 655 2.41 29.50 -5.02
C THR A 655 3.18 30.25 -3.93
N PRO A 656 2.76 31.48 -3.56
CA PRO A 656 3.33 32.19 -2.43
C PRO A 656 2.92 31.59 -1.07
N LEU A 657 2.02 30.61 -1.05
CA LEU A 657 1.52 29.96 0.16
C LEU A 657 2.39 28.80 0.65
N ARG A 658 3.42 28.43 -0.11
CA ARG A 658 4.37 27.38 0.30
C ARG A 658 5.30 27.94 1.37
N ASP A 659 5.32 27.28 2.52
CA ASP A 659 6.25 27.64 3.60
C ASP A 659 7.67 27.15 3.27
N PHE A 660 8.68 27.80 3.84
CA PHE A 660 10.09 27.39 3.81
C PHE A 660 10.81 27.75 5.12
N THR A 661 10.05 28.07 6.17
CA THR A 661 10.56 28.74 7.38
C THR A 661 10.32 27.96 8.66
N HIS A 662 9.48 26.93 8.62
CA HIS A 662 9.19 26.06 9.75
C HIS A 662 9.78 24.67 9.56
N GLY A 663 9.90 23.89 10.63
CA GLY A 663 10.35 22.51 10.56
C GLY A 663 10.66 21.97 11.95
N ARG A 664 10.24 20.74 12.23
CA ARG A 664 10.27 20.17 13.59
C ARG A 664 10.81 18.76 13.59
N ILE A 665 11.52 18.43 14.66
CA ILE A 665 12.01 17.10 14.95
C ILE A 665 11.43 16.68 16.29
N TYR A 666 10.59 15.65 16.25
CA TYR A 666 9.98 15.05 17.43
C TYR A 666 10.67 13.73 17.78
N ARG A 667 10.59 13.39 19.06
CA ARG A 667 11.03 12.11 19.61
C ARG A 667 9.84 11.45 20.32
N VAL A 668 9.48 10.26 19.87
CA VAL A 668 8.41 9.44 20.46
C VAL A 668 9.04 8.36 21.33
N GLY A 669 8.88 8.49 22.65
CA GLY A 669 9.46 7.58 23.65
C GLY A 669 8.41 6.65 24.26
N TYR A 670 8.81 5.45 24.71
CA TYR A 670 7.94 4.58 25.52
C TYR A 670 8.11 4.90 27.01
N LYS A 671 7.00 5.09 27.74
CA LYS A 671 7.02 5.51 29.15
C LYS A 671 7.78 4.55 30.07
N ASN A 672 7.76 3.25 29.75
CA ASN A 672 8.46 2.22 30.53
C ASN A 672 9.70 1.68 29.80
N ALA A 673 10.32 2.47 28.91
CA ALA A 673 11.55 2.07 28.23
C ALA A 673 12.68 1.82 29.25
N PRO A 674 13.57 0.84 29.01
CA PRO A 674 14.80 0.69 29.76
C PRO A 674 15.63 1.97 29.70
N ALA A 675 16.40 2.25 30.77
CA ALA A 675 17.29 3.40 30.79
C ALA A 675 18.32 3.30 29.66
N TYR A 676 18.40 4.36 28.85
CA TYR A 676 19.37 4.46 27.77
C TYR A 676 20.76 4.82 28.32
N THR A 677 21.79 4.13 27.84
CA THR A 677 23.20 4.47 28.10
C THR A 677 23.84 4.92 26.79
N PRO A 678 24.30 6.18 26.67
CA PRO A 678 25.01 6.66 25.50
C PRO A 678 26.22 5.79 25.15
N LEU A 679 26.41 5.56 23.84
CA LEU A 679 27.51 4.76 23.31
C LEU A 679 28.31 5.59 22.31
N THR A 680 29.61 5.33 22.21
CA THR A 680 30.47 5.94 21.20
C THR A 680 31.41 4.86 20.68
N LEU A 681 31.31 4.56 19.39
CA LEU A 681 32.11 3.53 18.75
C LEU A 681 33.36 4.13 18.06
N SER A 682 34.42 3.33 17.90
CA SER A 682 35.63 3.77 17.20
C SER A 682 36.35 2.59 16.55
N LYS A 683 36.94 2.83 15.36
CA LYS A 683 37.80 1.85 14.65
C LYS A 683 39.02 1.42 15.48
N SER A 684 39.45 2.24 16.44
CA SER A 684 40.57 1.93 17.33
C SER A 684 40.24 0.89 18.41
N ARG A 685 38.96 0.57 18.64
CA ARG A 685 38.47 -0.35 19.68
C ARG A 685 37.73 -1.55 19.07
N PRO A 686 38.39 -2.42 18.29
CA PRO A 686 37.73 -3.48 17.53
C PRO A 686 36.98 -4.51 18.41
N GLU A 687 37.48 -4.80 19.62
CA GLU A 687 36.79 -5.70 20.56
C GLU A 687 35.41 -5.16 20.97
N GLU A 688 35.31 -3.84 21.17
CA GLU A 688 34.04 -3.16 21.47
C GLU A 688 33.08 -3.20 20.28
N LEU A 689 33.60 -3.02 19.05
CA LEU A 689 32.78 -3.15 17.84
C LEU A 689 32.20 -4.56 17.71
N VAL A 690 33.02 -5.61 17.91
CA VAL A 690 32.55 -7.00 17.85
C VAL A 690 31.52 -7.28 18.94
N ALA A 691 31.74 -6.79 20.17
CA ALA A 691 30.76 -6.91 21.25
C ALA A 691 29.43 -6.21 20.92
N THR A 692 29.51 -5.06 20.25
CA THR A 692 28.35 -4.25 19.84
C THR A 692 27.49 -4.93 18.77
N LEU A 693 27.99 -5.94 18.05
CA LEU A 693 27.16 -6.76 17.17
C LEU A 693 26.04 -7.51 17.92
N LYS A 694 26.12 -7.62 19.26
CA LYS A 694 25.06 -8.15 20.14
C LYS A 694 24.07 -7.10 20.66
N ASN A 695 24.24 -5.82 20.30
CA ASN A 695 23.41 -4.74 20.83
C ASN A 695 21.93 -4.94 20.48
N THR A 696 21.03 -4.52 21.36
CA THR A 696 19.57 -4.62 21.20
C THR A 696 18.99 -3.63 20.18
N ASN A 697 19.79 -2.69 19.67
CA ASN A 697 19.40 -1.72 18.66
C ASN A 697 20.23 -1.93 17.37
N MET A 698 19.52 -2.09 16.23
CA MET A 698 20.13 -2.33 14.92
C MET A 698 21.07 -1.21 14.49
N PHE A 699 20.78 0.04 14.85
CA PHE A 699 21.66 1.17 14.55
C PHE A 699 23.10 0.91 15.01
N TRP A 700 23.27 0.52 16.27
CA TRP A 700 24.59 0.25 16.85
C TRP A 700 25.27 -0.96 16.21
N ARG A 701 24.50 -2.00 15.86
CA ARG A 701 25.05 -3.18 15.18
C ARG A 701 25.53 -2.86 13.76
N MET A 702 24.76 -2.09 13.00
CA MET A 702 25.12 -1.66 11.65
C MET A 702 26.33 -0.71 11.67
N ALA A 703 26.38 0.24 12.61
CA ALA A 703 27.54 1.11 12.79
C ALA A 703 28.80 0.30 13.14
N ALA A 704 28.69 -0.67 14.04
CA ALA A 704 29.81 -1.55 14.39
C ALA A 704 30.29 -2.40 13.20
N GLN A 705 29.37 -3.00 12.44
CA GLN A 705 29.70 -3.74 11.21
C GLN A 705 30.42 -2.84 10.19
N ARG A 706 29.87 -1.65 9.91
CA ARG A 706 30.49 -0.65 9.02
C ARG A 706 31.91 -0.32 9.46
N LEU A 707 32.10 0.04 10.73
CA LEU A 707 33.40 0.44 11.26
C LEU A 707 34.43 -0.70 11.24
N LEU A 708 34.02 -1.95 11.46
CA LEU A 708 34.88 -3.13 11.33
C LEU A 708 35.37 -3.31 9.89
N ILE A 709 34.51 -3.08 8.91
CA ILE A 709 34.84 -3.21 7.49
C ILE A 709 35.72 -2.05 7.02
N GLU A 710 35.38 -0.82 7.38
CA GLU A 710 36.18 0.35 7.04
C GLU A 710 37.57 0.35 7.69
N ARG A 711 37.73 -0.36 8.81
CA ARG A 711 39.04 -0.62 9.43
C ARG A 711 39.90 -1.56 8.58
N ASN A 712 39.27 -2.42 7.77
CA ASN A 712 39.92 -3.32 6.80
C ASN A 712 41.06 -4.18 7.38
N ASN A 713 40.83 -4.78 8.55
CA ASN A 713 41.80 -5.67 9.19
C ASN A 713 41.08 -6.91 9.77
N LYS A 714 41.68 -8.09 9.54
CA LYS A 714 41.12 -9.43 9.76
C LYS A 714 41.43 -10.03 11.14
N ASP A 715 42.11 -9.31 12.02
CA ASP A 715 42.42 -9.76 13.40
C ASP A 715 41.20 -10.11 14.27
N VAL A 716 40.00 -9.64 13.90
CA VAL A 716 38.72 -9.95 14.57
C VAL A 716 38.02 -11.21 14.07
N VAL A 717 38.53 -11.86 13.00
CA VAL A 717 37.89 -13.04 12.39
C VAL A 717 37.59 -14.16 13.41
N PRO A 718 38.49 -14.52 14.35
CA PRO A 718 38.19 -15.53 15.36
C PRO A 718 36.96 -15.20 16.23
N GLN A 719 36.80 -13.93 16.61
CA GLN A 719 35.69 -13.45 17.43
C GLN A 719 34.39 -13.42 16.62
N LEU A 720 34.45 -13.05 15.34
CA LEU A 720 33.29 -13.13 14.43
C LEU A 720 32.84 -14.58 14.24
N ILE A 721 33.77 -15.53 14.07
CA ILE A 721 33.46 -16.96 14.02
C ILE A 721 32.78 -17.43 15.31
N ALA A 722 33.21 -16.94 16.47
CA ALA A 722 32.57 -17.26 17.75
C ALA A 722 31.10 -16.78 17.78
N LEU A 723 30.81 -15.58 17.25
CA LEU A 723 29.43 -15.08 17.12
C LEU A 723 28.57 -15.92 16.15
N VAL A 724 29.14 -16.34 15.02
CA VAL A 724 28.44 -17.22 14.06
C VAL A 724 28.07 -18.57 14.69
N ASN A 725 28.92 -19.09 15.58
CA ASN A 725 28.70 -20.37 16.27
C ASN A 725 27.81 -20.26 17.52
N ASP A 726 27.56 -19.05 18.01
CA ASP A 726 26.66 -18.79 19.14
C ASP A 726 25.22 -19.05 18.70
N LYS A 727 24.54 -19.98 19.38
CA LYS A 727 23.15 -20.38 19.08
C LYS A 727 22.12 -19.68 19.95
N SER A 728 22.53 -18.71 20.77
CA SER A 728 21.60 -17.91 21.56
C SER A 728 20.65 -17.14 20.67
N VAL A 729 19.42 -16.98 21.13
CA VAL A 729 18.36 -16.24 20.44
C VAL A 729 17.81 -15.18 21.39
N ASP A 730 17.36 -14.08 20.83
CA ASP A 730 16.63 -13.07 21.59
C ASP A 730 15.18 -13.52 21.85
N GLU A 731 14.39 -12.68 22.53
CA GLU A 731 13.04 -13.05 22.93
C GLU A 731 12.04 -13.18 21.76
N ILE A 732 12.35 -12.67 20.56
CA ILE A 732 11.56 -12.89 19.34
C ILE A 732 12.13 -14.02 18.48
N GLY A 733 13.13 -14.75 19.00
CA GLY A 733 13.65 -15.97 18.38
C GLY A 733 14.66 -15.72 17.25
N ILE A 734 15.25 -14.52 17.16
CA ILE A 734 16.29 -14.21 16.16
C ILE A 734 17.69 -14.17 16.77
N ASN A 735 18.71 -14.28 15.92
CA ASN A 735 20.12 -14.12 16.31
C ASN A 735 20.80 -13.07 15.40
N PRO A 736 20.60 -11.76 15.69
CA PRO A 736 21.14 -10.70 14.85
C PRO A 736 22.67 -10.67 14.89
N ALA A 737 23.29 -11.04 16.02
CA ALA A 737 24.74 -11.05 16.16
C ALA A 737 25.42 -12.00 15.16
N ALA A 738 24.88 -13.21 14.99
CA ALA A 738 25.37 -14.15 13.97
C ALA A 738 25.17 -13.61 12.55
N ILE A 739 24.03 -12.95 12.26
CA ILE A 739 23.75 -12.34 10.95
C ILE A 739 24.78 -11.25 10.62
N HIS A 740 25.00 -10.31 11.54
CA HIS A 740 26.01 -9.26 11.35
C HIS A 740 27.43 -9.83 11.26
N ALA A 741 27.76 -10.88 12.03
CA ALA A 741 29.06 -11.52 11.96
C ALA A 741 29.30 -12.18 10.58
N LEU A 742 28.30 -12.86 10.00
CA LEU A 742 28.36 -13.42 8.65
C LEU A 742 28.60 -12.33 7.60
N TRP A 743 27.86 -11.22 7.67
CA TRP A 743 28.04 -10.09 6.75
C TRP A 743 29.36 -9.33 6.94
N THR A 744 29.88 -9.28 8.17
CA THR A 744 31.20 -8.69 8.47
C THR A 744 32.32 -9.57 7.91
N LEU A 745 32.23 -10.90 8.07
CA LEU A 745 33.18 -11.84 7.44
C LEU A 745 33.18 -11.71 5.92
N HIS A 746 32.00 -11.55 5.32
CA HIS A 746 31.84 -11.28 3.88
C HIS A 746 32.51 -9.94 3.49
N GLY A 747 32.20 -8.85 4.21
CA GLY A 747 32.75 -7.51 3.93
C GLY A 747 34.27 -7.40 4.10
N LEU A 748 34.86 -8.15 5.03
CA LEU A 748 36.32 -8.25 5.21
C LEU A 748 37.00 -9.13 4.14
N GLY A 749 36.24 -9.76 3.25
CA GLY A 749 36.76 -10.71 2.26
C GLY A 749 37.37 -11.97 2.89
N ALA A 750 36.97 -12.33 4.12
CA ALA A 750 37.42 -13.56 4.77
C ALA A 750 36.85 -14.82 4.07
N LEU A 751 35.71 -14.66 3.38
CA LEU A 751 35.03 -15.74 2.66
C LEU A 751 35.53 -15.95 1.21
N ASN A 752 36.50 -15.17 0.73
CA ASN A 752 37.02 -15.27 -0.64
C ASN A 752 38.01 -16.45 -0.83
N GLY A 753 37.86 -17.53 -0.07
CA GLY A 753 38.75 -18.71 -0.09
C GLY A 753 40.06 -18.57 0.70
N SER A 754 40.33 -17.40 1.28
CA SER A 754 41.58 -17.13 2.03
C SER A 754 41.60 -17.64 3.47
N ASP A 755 40.44 -17.86 4.10
CA ASP A 755 40.34 -18.30 5.50
C ASP A 755 39.44 -19.54 5.62
N ALA A 756 40.06 -20.70 5.83
CA ALA A 756 39.36 -21.98 5.94
C ALA A 756 38.45 -22.06 7.19
N ASN A 757 38.80 -21.38 8.28
CA ASN A 757 38.01 -21.39 9.50
C ASN A 757 36.74 -20.56 9.33
N ALA A 758 36.83 -19.42 8.65
CA ALA A 758 35.67 -18.59 8.32
C ALA A 758 34.68 -19.36 7.43
N ILE A 759 35.18 -20.01 6.38
CA ILE A 759 34.34 -20.87 5.52
C ILE A 759 33.71 -22.03 6.31
N ALA A 760 34.47 -22.70 7.19
CA ALA A 760 33.92 -23.76 8.04
C ALA A 760 32.80 -23.25 8.95
N ALA A 761 32.94 -22.05 9.52
CA ALA A 761 31.92 -21.42 10.35
C ALA A 761 30.63 -21.12 9.55
N VAL A 762 30.74 -20.57 8.34
CA VAL A 762 29.57 -20.33 7.46
C VAL A 762 28.87 -21.64 7.10
N LYS A 763 29.61 -22.70 6.77
CA LYS A 763 29.03 -24.03 6.51
C LYS A 763 28.31 -24.60 7.74
N GLN A 764 28.87 -24.38 8.94
CA GLN A 764 28.22 -24.79 10.18
C GLN A 764 26.95 -23.97 10.47
N ALA A 765 26.91 -22.70 10.09
CA ALA A 765 25.74 -21.83 10.24
C ALA A 765 24.54 -22.27 9.39
N LEU A 766 24.74 -23.08 8.34
CA LEU A 766 23.65 -23.73 7.60
C LEU A 766 22.83 -24.70 8.47
N LYS A 767 23.33 -25.11 9.64
CA LYS A 767 22.62 -25.95 10.62
C LYS A 767 22.14 -25.15 11.84
N HIS A 768 22.20 -23.81 11.78
CA HIS A 768 21.80 -22.97 12.90
C HIS A 768 20.28 -23.11 13.17
N PRO A 769 19.81 -23.11 14.45
CA PRO A 769 18.39 -23.28 14.76
C PRO A 769 17.51 -22.16 14.17
N VAL A 770 18.02 -20.92 14.16
CA VAL A 770 17.34 -19.76 13.58
C VAL A 770 17.46 -19.75 12.05
N ALA A 771 16.32 -19.70 11.37
CA ALA A 771 16.27 -19.78 9.92
C ALA A 771 16.86 -18.55 9.20
N SER A 772 16.75 -17.35 9.77
CA SER A 772 17.38 -16.14 9.20
C SER A 772 18.91 -16.20 9.21
N VAL A 773 19.52 -16.93 10.15
CA VAL A 773 20.97 -17.21 10.14
C VAL A 773 21.31 -18.18 9.00
N ARG A 774 20.52 -19.24 8.80
CA ARG A 774 20.70 -20.16 7.65
C ARG A 774 20.54 -19.43 6.32
N LYS A 775 19.51 -18.58 6.19
CA LYS A 775 19.25 -17.70 5.04
C LYS A 775 20.48 -16.83 4.75
N THR A 776 21.01 -16.15 5.78
CA THR A 776 22.18 -15.28 5.64
C THR A 776 23.43 -16.07 5.26
N ALA A 777 23.64 -17.24 5.87
CA ALA A 777 24.76 -18.13 5.54
C ALA A 777 24.71 -18.56 4.07
N ILE A 778 23.52 -18.86 3.53
CA ILE A 778 23.35 -19.12 2.09
C ILE A 778 23.76 -17.89 1.28
N GLN A 779 23.28 -16.70 1.63
CA GLN A 779 23.54 -15.48 0.85
C GLN A 779 25.04 -15.13 0.77
N VAL A 780 25.78 -15.23 1.89
CA VAL A 780 27.21 -14.91 1.95
C VAL A 780 28.14 -16.01 1.42
N LEU A 781 27.63 -17.22 1.17
CA LEU A 781 28.45 -18.29 0.59
C LEU A 781 28.92 -17.92 -0.83
N PRO A 782 30.23 -18.07 -1.12
CA PRO A 782 30.74 -17.91 -2.47
C PRO A 782 30.03 -18.86 -3.45
N PRO A 783 29.62 -18.39 -4.64
CA PRO A 783 28.85 -19.18 -5.60
C PRO A 783 29.73 -20.21 -6.34
N THR A 784 30.16 -21.24 -5.62
CA THR A 784 31.07 -22.30 -6.12
C THR A 784 30.37 -23.66 -6.16
N SER A 785 30.94 -24.63 -6.89
CA SER A 785 30.43 -26.00 -6.89
C SER A 785 30.47 -26.64 -5.51
N GLU A 786 31.45 -26.29 -4.68
CA GLU A 786 31.55 -26.75 -3.30
C GLU A 786 30.39 -26.20 -2.45
N ALA A 787 30.08 -24.91 -2.57
CA ALA A 787 28.91 -24.33 -1.89
C ALA A 787 27.62 -25.05 -2.31
N ALA A 788 27.45 -25.33 -3.61
CA ALA A 788 26.28 -26.04 -4.10
C ALA A 788 26.16 -27.46 -3.48
N SER A 789 27.26 -28.21 -3.41
CA SER A 789 27.27 -29.53 -2.74
C SER A 789 26.92 -29.45 -1.27
N VAL A 790 27.50 -28.49 -0.54
CA VAL A 790 27.24 -28.31 0.89
C VAL A 790 25.77 -27.96 1.15
N LEU A 791 25.13 -27.17 0.28
CA LEU A 791 23.72 -26.86 0.42
C LEU A 791 22.82 -28.11 0.27
N LEU A 792 23.19 -29.04 -0.62
CA LEU A 792 22.50 -30.31 -0.77
C LEU A 792 22.74 -31.25 0.42
N GLU A 793 23.99 -31.37 0.88
CA GLU A 793 24.37 -32.22 2.03
C GLU A 793 23.63 -31.81 3.31
N ASN A 794 23.33 -30.52 3.46
CA ASN A 794 22.57 -29.97 4.58
C ASN A 794 21.04 -29.93 4.33
N ASN A 795 20.57 -30.43 3.19
CA ASN A 795 19.15 -30.56 2.84
C ASN A 795 18.35 -29.23 2.81
N LEU A 796 18.97 -28.10 2.43
CA LEU A 796 18.31 -26.78 2.52
C LEU A 796 17.18 -26.57 1.50
N LEU A 797 17.11 -27.36 0.41
CA LEU A 797 15.96 -27.37 -0.50
C LEU A 797 14.66 -27.87 0.16
N ASN A 798 14.78 -28.57 1.29
CA ASN A 798 13.67 -29.10 2.07
C ASN A 798 13.65 -28.52 3.49
N ASP A 799 14.20 -27.32 3.67
CA ASP A 799 14.13 -26.60 4.94
C ASP A 799 12.66 -26.29 5.31
N GLN A 800 12.34 -26.29 6.60
CA GLN A 800 11.01 -25.98 7.11
C GLN A 800 10.64 -24.50 6.91
N GLU A 801 11.63 -23.62 6.80
CA GLU A 801 11.43 -22.19 6.51
C GLU A 801 11.47 -21.95 4.99
N PRO A 802 10.34 -21.54 4.37
CA PRO A 802 10.28 -21.27 2.93
C PRO A 802 11.29 -20.24 2.42
N LEU A 803 11.64 -19.22 3.21
CA LEU A 803 12.67 -18.24 2.81
C LEU A 803 14.08 -18.86 2.69
N VAL A 804 14.37 -19.92 3.44
CA VAL A 804 15.63 -20.68 3.30
C VAL A 804 15.61 -21.47 1.99
N VAL A 805 14.49 -22.10 1.65
CA VAL A 805 14.29 -22.81 0.38
C VAL A 805 14.43 -21.85 -0.80
N LEU A 806 13.77 -20.69 -0.74
CA LEU A 806 13.86 -19.64 -1.75
C LEU A 806 15.31 -19.20 -1.97
N ASN A 807 16.03 -18.84 -0.90
CA ASN A 807 17.42 -18.38 -1.03
C ASN A 807 18.37 -19.49 -1.51
N THR A 808 18.08 -20.76 -1.19
CA THR A 808 18.82 -21.91 -1.72
C THR A 808 18.63 -22.05 -3.24
N LEU A 809 17.39 -21.92 -3.73
CA LEU A 809 17.08 -21.92 -5.16
C LEU A 809 17.81 -20.78 -5.88
N LEU A 810 17.77 -19.56 -5.32
CA LEU A 810 18.48 -18.40 -5.87
C LEU A 810 20.00 -18.63 -5.89
N LYS A 811 20.60 -19.18 -4.84
CA LYS A 811 22.05 -19.47 -4.81
C LYS A 811 22.46 -20.50 -5.87
N PHE A 812 21.61 -21.48 -6.18
CA PHE A 812 21.86 -22.42 -7.28
C PHE A 812 21.78 -21.80 -8.68
N THR A 813 21.25 -20.58 -8.82
CA THR A 813 21.32 -19.84 -10.10
C THR A 813 22.69 -19.19 -10.30
N GLU A 814 23.37 -18.84 -9.21
CA GLU A 814 24.68 -18.18 -9.23
C GLU A 814 25.83 -19.19 -9.26
N ALA A 815 25.66 -20.35 -8.63
CA ALA A 815 26.68 -21.39 -8.56
C ALA A 815 26.62 -22.36 -9.76
N PRO A 816 27.75 -22.96 -10.19
CA PRO A 816 27.75 -23.98 -11.24
C PRO A 816 26.87 -25.18 -10.87
N GLN A 817 25.90 -25.52 -11.71
CA GLN A 817 24.96 -26.61 -11.46
C GLN A 817 25.51 -27.96 -11.92
N SER A 818 25.88 -28.84 -10.97
CA SER A 818 26.18 -30.25 -11.26
C SER A 818 24.90 -31.01 -11.61
N LYS A 819 25.03 -32.18 -12.25
CA LYS A 819 23.88 -33.07 -12.52
C LYS A 819 23.10 -33.41 -11.24
N THR A 820 23.79 -33.57 -10.12
CA THR A 820 23.19 -33.84 -8.81
C THR A 820 22.34 -32.68 -8.31
N VAL A 821 22.82 -31.43 -8.46
CA VAL A 821 22.05 -30.22 -8.11
C VAL A 821 20.81 -30.10 -8.99
N GLN A 822 20.95 -30.30 -10.30
CA GLN A 822 19.82 -30.26 -11.24
C GLN A 822 18.75 -31.29 -10.85
N GLN A 823 19.15 -32.54 -10.61
CA GLN A 823 18.24 -33.61 -10.16
C GLN A 823 17.55 -33.28 -8.83
N ALA A 824 18.27 -32.68 -7.87
CA ALA A 824 17.71 -32.30 -6.59
C ALA A 824 16.65 -31.19 -6.70
N ILE A 825 16.90 -30.17 -7.54
CA ILE A 825 15.93 -29.10 -7.80
C ILE A 825 14.66 -29.68 -8.43
N LEU A 826 14.81 -30.53 -9.45
CA LEU A 826 13.65 -31.14 -10.12
C LEU A 826 12.88 -32.09 -9.20
N ALA A 827 13.58 -32.92 -8.42
CA ALA A 827 12.94 -33.81 -7.45
C ALA A 827 12.20 -33.03 -6.33
N ARG A 828 12.71 -31.86 -5.95
CA ARG A 828 12.02 -30.96 -5.01
C ARG A 828 10.79 -30.31 -5.65
N LEU A 829 10.89 -29.87 -6.90
CA LEU A 829 9.78 -29.29 -7.66
C LEU A 829 8.65 -30.31 -7.85
N ASP A 830 8.97 -31.56 -8.17
CA ASP A 830 8.00 -32.65 -8.36
C ASP A 830 7.21 -32.97 -7.08
N LYS A 831 7.81 -32.76 -5.90
CA LYS A 831 7.19 -33.00 -4.59
C LYS A 831 6.52 -31.77 -3.99
N ALA A 832 6.57 -30.63 -4.66
CA ALA A 832 6.18 -29.37 -4.09
C ALA A 832 4.66 -29.20 -4.03
N SER A 833 4.14 -28.87 -2.85
CA SER A 833 2.71 -28.72 -2.56
C SER A 833 2.30 -27.29 -2.18
N GLU A 834 3.26 -26.37 -2.11
CA GLU A 834 3.09 -25.00 -1.63
C GLU A 834 2.41 -24.06 -2.64
N THR A 835 1.32 -24.49 -3.28
CA THR A 835 0.66 -23.77 -4.38
C THR A 835 0.20 -22.36 -4.03
N ASN A 836 -0.04 -22.08 -2.75
CA ASN A 836 -0.45 -20.78 -2.22
C ASN A 836 0.75 -19.90 -1.79
N ASP A 837 1.99 -20.41 -1.83
CA ASP A 837 3.16 -19.59 -1.52
C ASP A 837 3.42 -18.57 -2.64
N ARG A 838 3.71 -17.32 -2.23
CA ARG A 838 3.82 -16.20 -3.17
C ARG A 838 5.06 -16.27 -4.05
N TRP A 839 6.23 -16.61 -3.50
CA TRP A 839 7.51 -16.41 -4.20
C TRP A 839 8.25 -17.70 -4.50
N LEU A 840 7.88 -18.85 -3.92
CA LEU A 840 8.45 -20.14 -4.29
C LEU A 840 8.24 -20.49 -5.78
N PRO A 841 7.06 -20.29 -6.41
CA PRO A 841 6.91 -20.52 -7.85
C PRO A 841 7.90 -19.70 -8.68
N ASP A 842 8.11 -18.43 -8.31
CA ASP A 842 9.03 -17.51 -8.96
C ASP A 842 10.50 -17.90 -8.72
N ALA A 843 10.84 -18.38 -7.53
CA ALA A 843 12.19 -18.88 -7.20
C ALA A 843 12.54 -20.16 -7.98
N PHE A 844 11.60 -21.10 -8.12
CA PHE A 844 11.77 -22.26 -9.01
C PHE A 844 11.90 -21.81 -10.46
N ALA A 845 11.12 -20.84 -10.91
CA ALA A 845 11.23 -20.30 -12.25
C ALA A 845 12.60 -19.67 -12.52
N CYS A 846 13.15 -18.92 -11.56
CA CYS A 846 14.53 -18.41 -11.63
C CYS A 846 15.54 -19.56 -11.73
N ALA A 847 15.38 -20.62 -10.93
CA ALA A 847 16.24 -21.80 -11.00
C ALA A 847 16.17 -22.56 -12.34
N LEU A 848 14.97 -22.69 -12.91
CA LEU A 848 14.74 -23.35 -14.21
C LEU A 848 15.34 -22.54 -15.38
N THR A 849 15.24 -21.22 -15.32
CA THR A 849 15.64 -20.32 -16.40
C THR A 849 17.08 -19.81 -16.27
N GLY A 850 17.71 -19.92 -15.10
CA GLY A 850 19.13 -19.66 -14.91
C GLY A 850 20.02 -20.50 -15.83
N ASN A 851 21.25 -20.05 -16.06
CA ASN A 851 22.21 -20.69 -16.98
C ASN A 851 21.61 -20.95 -18.38
N ASP A 852 20.99 -19.94 -19.00
CA ASP A 852 20.35 -20.00 -20.33
C ASP A 852 19.26 -21.08 -20.48
N GLY A 853 18.53 -21.36 -19.39
CA GLY A 853 17.41 -22.29 -19.37
C GLY A 853 17.77 -23.75 -19.60
N GLN A 854 19.02 -24.17 -19.32
CA GLN A 854 19.43 -25.56 -19.47
C GLN A 854 18.63 -26.50 -18.56
N LEU A 855 18.32 -26.08 -17.33
CA LEU A 855 17.51 -26.87 -16.41
C LEU A 855 16.06 -26.97 -16.88
N LEU A 856 15.47 -25.89 -17.40
CA LEU A 856 14.14 -25.91 -18.03
C LEU A 856 14.07 -26.93 -19.18
N LYS A 857 15.08 -26.99 -20.05
CA LYS A 857 15.14 -27.98 -21.14
C LYS A 857 15.21 -29.41 -20.62
N THR A 858 15.96 -29.65 -19.54
CA THR A 858 16.04 -30.97 -18.88
C THR A 858 14.71 -31.34 -18.24
N TYR A 859 14.07 -30.42 -17.54
CA TYR A 859 12.76 -30.60 -16.94
C TYR A 859 11.72 -31.00 -17.99
N LEU A 860 11.60 -30.24 -19.08
CA LEU A 860 10.68 -30.52 -20.18
C LEU A 860 10.88 -31.90 -20.81
N LYS A 861 12.14 -32.38 -20.91
CA LYS A 861 12.42 -33.75 -21.38
C LYS A 861 11.98 -34.80 -20.36
N GLN A 862 12.22 -34.57 -19.07
CA GLN A 862 11.83 -35.50 -18.00
C GLN A 862 10.31 -35.66 -17.93
N VAL A 863 9.56 -34.55 -17.96
CA VAL A 863 8.09 -34.60 -17.88
C VAL A 863 7.45 -35.18 -19.14
N ALA A 864 8.05 -34.95 -20.32
CA ALA A 864 7.58 -35.57 -21.56
C ALA A 864 7.74 -37.10 -21.60
N VAL A 865 8.73 -37.65 -20.87
CA VAL A 865 8.93 -39.11 -20.76
C VAL A 865 7.96 -39.74 -19.77
N ASN A 866 7.60 -39.00 -18.71
CA ASN A 866 6.76 -39.49 -17.62
C ASN A 866 5.24 -39.28 -17.85
N SER A 867 4.87 -38.53 -18.90
CA SER A 867 3.46 -38.26 -19.23
C SER A 867 2.83 -39.46 -19.96
N PRO A 868 1.70 -40.03 -19.49
CA PRO A 868 0.92 -40.98 -20.28
C PRO A 868 0.41 -40.30 -21.57
N ALA A 869 0.14 -41.11 -22.61
CA ALA A 869 -0.32 -40.61 -23.92
C ALA A 869 -1.47 -39.58 -23.78
N PRO A 870 -1.52 -38.54 -24.64
CA PRO A 870 -2.43 -37.41 -24.47
C PRO A 870 -3.88 -37.89 -24.38
N ALA A 871 -4.49 -37.74 -23.20
CA ALA A 871 -5.91 -37.93 -23.03
C ALA A 871 -6.65 -36.84 -23.82
N LYS A 872 -7.85 -37.19 -24.35
CA LYS A 872 -8.79 -36.22 -24.94
C LYS A 872 -8.93 -35.00 -24.02
N PRO A 873 -9.14 -33.79 -24.57
CA PRO A 873 -9.22 -32.55 -23.79
C PRO A 873 -10.11 -32.79 -22.58
N ALA A 874 -9.55 -32.56 -21.39
CA ALA A 874 -10.26 -32.77 -20.14
C ALA A 874 -11.59 -32.02 -20.21
N HIS A 875 -12.67 -32.75 -19.94
CA HIS A 875 -14.00 -32.20 -19.81
C HIS A 875 -13.97 -31.02 -18.85
N ASP A 876 -14.74 -30.00 -19.22
CA ASP A 876 -15.21 -28.87 -18.41
C ASP A 876 -15.02 -29.09 -16.90
N MET A 877 -14.01 -28.44 -16.33
CA MET A 877 -13.72 -28.45 -14.89
C MET A 877 -14.61 -27.42 -14.15
N SER A 878 -15.89 -27.34 -14.55
CA SER A 878 -16.95 -26.59 -13.85
C SER A 878 -17.55 -27.38 -12.68
N THR A 879 -17.06 -28.58 -12.37
CA THR A 879 -17.62 -29.43 -11.31
C THR A 879 -16.91 -29.22 -9.97
N HIS A 880 -17.21 -28.09 -9.32
CA HIS A 880 -17.14 -28.02 -7.86
C HIS A 880 -18.52 -28.27 -7.26
N ALA A 881 -18.52 -29.22 -6.33
CA ALA A 881 -19.54 -29.61 -5.38
C ALA A 881 -20.78 -28.70 -5.30
N ASP A 882 -21.87 -29.27 -5.77
CA ASP A 882 -23.23 -28.81 -5.55
C ASP A 882 -23.58 -28.86 -4.05
N LYS A 883 -23.22 -27.81 -3.32
CA LYS A 883 -23.81 -27.48 -2.02
C LYS A 883 -24.26 -26.03 -2.05
N GLY A 884 -25.51 -25.86 -2.47
CA GLY A 884 -26.23 -24.61 -2.43
C GLY A 884 -26.39 -23.98 -3.80
N HIS A 885 -27.29 -24.51 -4.61
CA HIS A 885 -28.00 -23.72 -5.61
C HIS A 885 -28.66 -22.52 -4.90
N GLY A 886 -27.94 -21.40 -4.77
CA GLY A 886 -28.56 -20.09 -4.83
C GLY A 886 -29.14 -19.94 -6.24
N PRO A 887 -30.34 -19.36 -6.41
CA PRO A 887 -31.03 -19.40 -7.69
C PRO A 887 -30.14 -18.79 -8.77
N SER A 888 -30.00 -19.52 -9.88
CA SER A 888 -29.52 -18.97 -11.14
C SER A 888 -30.21 -17.63 -11.38
N ALA A 889 -29.43 -16.57 -11.59
CA ALA A 889 -29.98 -15.29 -12.01
C ALA A 889 -30.84 -15.55 -13.26
N PRO A 890 -32.15 -15.30 -13.21
CA PRO A 890 -32.95 -15.37 -14.42
C PRO A 890 -32.39 -14.31 -15.38
N MET A 891 -32.39 -14.61 -16.70
CA MET A 891 -32.36 -13.54 -17.70
C MET A 891 -33.33 -12.44 -17.27
N PRO A 892 -33.01 -11.15 -17.49
CA PRO A 892 -33.91 -10.08 -17.08
C PRO A 892 -35.30 -10.38 -17.65
N LYS A 893 -36.25 -10.65 -16.76
CA LYS A 893 -37.65 -10.51 -17.13
C LYS A 893 -37.75 -9.09 -17.67
N THR A 894 -38.25 -8.96 -18.90
CA THR A 894 -38.76 -7.70 -19.43
C THR A 894 -39.42 -6.92 -18.30
N ALA A 895 -38.83 -5.77 -17.96
CA ALA A 895 -39.25 -4.96 -16.84
C ALA A 895 -40.77 -4.75 -16.89
N SER A 896 -41.44 -4.86 -15.74
CA SER A 896 -42.74 -4.24 -15.55
C SER A 896 -42.67 -2.78 -15.99
N ALA A 897 -43.75 -2.25 -16.57
CA ALA A 897 -43.81 -0.86 -16.98
C ALA A 897 -43.28 0.05 -15.84
N PRO A 898 -42.40 1.01 -16.14
CA PRO A 898 -41.83 1.88 -15.11
C PRO A 898 -42.96 2.54 -14.30
N MET A 899 -42.93 2.37 -12.98
CA MET A 899 -43.96 2.91 -12.08
C MET A 899 -43.36 4.03 -11.24
N GLY A 900 -44.11 5.13 -11.09
CA GLY A 900 -43.74 6.23 -10.20
C GLY A 900 -43.42 7.54 -10.91
N ASN A 901 -43.55 8.66 -10.20
CA ASN A 901 -43.30 10.02 -10.71
C ASN A 901 -41.84 10.47 -10.46
N GLN A 902 -40.92 9.53 -10.22
CA GLN A 902 -39.50 9.77 -9.91
C GLN A 902 -38.62 8.71 -10.61
N PRO A 903 -37.30 8.96 -10.75
CA PRO A 903 -36.32 7.93 -11.12
C PRO A 903 -36.25 6.78 -10.08
N ASP A 904 -35.70 5.64 -10.48
CA ASP A 904 -35.42 4.49 -9.61
C ASP A 904 -34.19 3.74 -10.15
N LEU A 905 -33.02 3.95 -9.55
CA LEU A 905 -31.75 3.35 -9.95
C LEU A 905 -31.61 1.94 -9.38
N VAL A 906 -31.44 0.98 -10.28
CA VAL A 906 -31.26 -0.43 -9.90
C VAL A 906 -29.96 -0.96 -10.48
N VAL A 907 -29.15 -1.62 -9.65
CA VAL A 907 -28.03 -2.42 -10.15
C VAL A 907 -28.60 -3.68 -10.82
N ALA A 908 -28.65 -3.69 -12.15
CA ALA A 908 -29.20 -4.78 -12.95
C ALA A 908 -28.26 -5.98 -13.04
N ALA A 909 -26.95 -5.74 -13.16
CA ALA A 909 -25.93 -6.79 -13.16
C ALA A 909 -24.57 -6.26 -12.72
N ILE A 910 -23.77 -7.13 -12.11
CA ILE A 910 -22.34 -6.92 -11.89
C ILE A 910 -21.63 -8.02 -12.68
N ARG A 911 -20.71 -7.65 -13.57
CA ARG A 911 -19.98 -8.56 -14.46
C ARG A 911 -18.49 -8.35 -14.33
N THR A 912 -17.71 -9.42 -14.51
CA THR A 912 -16.26 -9.36 -14.51
C THR A 912 -15.67 -9.93 -15.80
N THR A 913 -14.44 -9.54 -16.15
CA THR A 913 -13.72 -10.11 -17.29
C THR A 913 -12.24 -10.29 -16.97
N PRO A 914 -11.73 -11.53 -16.93
CA PRO A 914 -12.47 -12.79 -17.05
C PRO A 914 -13.44 -13.01 -15.88
N GLU A 915 -14.44 -13.87 -16.06
CA GLU A 915 -15.43 -14.20 -15.01
C GLU A 915 -14.79 -14.94 -13.82
N SER A 916 -13.83 -15.83 -14.10
CA SER A 916 -13.08 -16.58 -13.10
C SER A 916 -11.58 -16.47 -13.37
N PRO A 917 -10.91 -15.38 -12.97
CA PRO A 917 -9.48 -15.18 -13.17
C PRO A 917 -8.63 -16.25 -12.45
N SER A 918 -7.45 -16.56 -12.99
CA SER A 918 -6.42 -17.24 -12.19
C SER A 918 -5.80 -16.28 -11.17
N VAL A 919 -5.22 -16.81 -10.10
CA VAL A 919 -4.31 -16.03 -9.22
C VAL A 919 -3.28 -15.25 -10.06
N ARG A 920 -3.11 -13.96 -9.73
CA ARG A 920 -2.30 -12.96 -10.46
C ARG A 920 -2.76 -12.62 -11.89
N GLU A 921 -3.98 -12.96 -12.25
CA GLU A 921 -4.63 -12.44 -13.45
C GLU A 921 -5.52 -11.25 -13.10
N GLY A 922 -5.43 -10.17 -13.88
CA GLY A 922 -6.30 -9.00 -13.70
C GLY A 922 -7.72 -9.28 -14.18
N ALA A 923 -8.71 -8.87 -13.39
CA ALA A 923 -10.13 -8.89 -13.74
C ALA A 923 -10.69 -7.46 -13.77
N ARG A 924 -11.42 -7.12 -14.84
CA ARG A 924 -12.17 -5.85 -14.94
C ARG A 924 -13.59 -6.01 -14.43
N ILE A 925 -14.16 -4.96 -13.86
CA ILE A 925 -15.50 -4.94 -13.29
C ILE A 925 -16.39 -3.99 -14.09
N PHE A 926 -17.60 -4.44 -14.37
CA PHE A 926 -18.64 -3.70 -15.08
C PHE A 926 -19.93 -3.78 -14.25
N VAL A 927 -20.57 -2.63 -14.05
CA VAL A 927 -21.86 -2.56 -13.36
C VAL A 927 -22.89 -2.03 -14.35
N ASP A 928 -23.93 -2.82 -14.60
CA ASP A 928 -25.06 -2.41 -15.42
C ASP A 928 -26.13 -1.80 -14.50
N VAL A 929 -26.51 -0.55 -14.78
CA VAL A 929 -27.44 0.25 -13.98
C VAL A 929 -28.68 0.56 -14.82
N THR A 930 -29.86 0.26 -14.31
CA THR A 930 -31.16 0.51 -14.96
C THR A 930 -31.93 1.59 -14.22
N ASN A 931 -32.60 2.50 -14.94
CA ASN A 931 -33.63 3.34 -14.35
C ASN A 931 -35.00 2.64 -14.47
N ALA A 932 -35.48 2.02 -13.38
CA ALA A 932 -36.78 1.35 -13.31
C ALA A 932 -37.96 2.31 -13.05
N GLY A 933 -37.69 3.61 -12.85
CA GLY A 933 -38.68 4.62 -12.49
C GLY A 933 -39.33 5.25 -13.72
N GLY A 934 -40.41 6.01 -13.51
CA GLY A 934 -41.18 6.65 -14.58
C GLY A 934 -40.56 7.95 -15.12
N VAL A 935 -39.49 8.46 -14.51
CA VAL A 935 -38.86 9.74 -14.86
C VAL A 935 -37.38 9.54 -15.20
N ALA A 936 -36.92 10.21 -16.26
CA ALA A 936 -35.52 10.16 -16.69
C ALA A 936 -34.58 10.87 -15.70
N ILE A 937 -33.38 10.34 -15.54
CA ILE A 937 -32.27 11.08 -14.94
C ILE A 937 -31.73 12.07 -15.99
N PRO A 938 -31.67 13.38 -15.70
CA PRO A 938 -31.22 14.37 -16.67
C PRO A 938 -29.75 14.18 -17.05
N ASP A 939 -29.44 14.46 -18.32
CA ASP A 939 -28.06 14.57 -18.79
C ASP A 939 -27.29 15.64 -17.99
N GLY A 940 -26.03 15.37 -17.68
CA GLY A 940 -25.19 16.16 -16.79
C GLY A 940 -25.33 15.82 -15.30
N THR A 941 -26.28 14.97 -14.89
CA THR A 941 -26.43 14.51 -13.49
C THR A 941 -25.51 13.33 -13.24
N PRO A 942 -24.48 13.43 -12.36
CA PRO A 942 -23.63 12.29 -12.03
C PRO A 942 -24.43 11.19 -11.33
N ILE A 943 -24.11 9.94 -11.66
CA ILE A 943 -24.67 8.75 -11.00
C ILE A 943 -23.61 8.23 -10.04
N PRO A 944 -23.71 8.51 -8.72
CA PRO A 944 -22.71 8.08 -7.77
C PRO A 944 -22.80 6.57 -7.59
N MET A 945 -21.65 5.90 -7.57
CA MET A 945 -21.56 4.48 -7.35
C MET A 945 -20.32 4.17 -6.51
N THR A 946 -20.49 3.38 -5.46
CA THR A 946 -19.38 2.78 -4.71
C THR A 946 -19.32 1.29 -5.02
N VAL A 947 -18.12 0.78 -5.31
CA VAL A 947 -17.85 -0.65 -5.49
C VAL A 947 -16.82 -1.06 -4.44
N ARG A 948 -17.24 -1.88 -3.47
CA ARG A 948 -16.38 -2.47 -2.45
C ARG A 948 -16.09 -3.92 -2.79
N ILE A 949 -14.84 -4.33 -2.64
CA ILE A 949 -14.39 -5.69 -2.90
C ILE A 949 -13.71 -6.20 -1.65
N GLU A 950 -14.21 -7.31 -1.13
CA GLU A 950 -13.72 -7.93 0.09
C GLU A 950 -13.21 -9.34 -0.21
N GLY A 951 -12.04 -9.67 0.35
CA GLY A 951 -11.48 -11.00 0.31
C GLY A 951 -12.36 -12.09 0.97
N PRO A 952 -11.96 -13.37 0.86
CA PRO A 952 -12.72 -14.50 1.40
C PRO A 952 -13.06 -14.34 2.89
N LYS A 953 -14.30 -14.67 3.28
CA LYS A 953 -14.78 -14.55 4.67
C LYS A 953 -14.02 -15.50 5.61
N GLY A 954 -13.60 -15.00 6.77
CA GLY A 954 -13.09 -15.82 7.88
C GLY A 954 -11.57 -15.91 8.02
N GLU A 955 -10.81 -15.30 7.12
CA GLU A 955 -9.36 -15.09 7.27
C GLU A 955 -9.10 -13.69 7.86
N GLN A 956 -7.99 -13.52 8.60
CA GLN A 956 -7.57 -12.21 9.12
C GLN A 956 -7.52 -11.21 7.95
N GLU A 957 -8.33 -10.15 8.04
CA GLU A 957 -8.46 -9.02 7.11
C GLU A 957 -8.03 -9.29 5.66
N GLY A 958 -8.82 -10.10 4.94
CA GLY A 958 -8.66 -10.23 3.48
C GLY A 958 -8.70 -8.87 2.77
N ALA A 959 -8.07 -8.79 1.59
CA ALA A 959 -7.95 -7.55 0.81
C ALA A 959 -9.27 -6.74 0.76
N LYS A 960 -9.20 -5.45 1.09
CA LYS A 960 -10.31 -4.49 1.00
C LYS A 960 -9.97 -3.44 -0.05
N ILE A 961 -10.73 -3.43 -1.15
CA ILE A 961 -10.57 -2.44 -2.23
C ILE A 961 -11.88 -1.69 -2.41
N ASN A 962 -11.82 -0.36 -2.36
CA ASN A 962 -12.96 0.50 -2.62
C ASN A 962 -12.73 1.32 -3.88
N PHE A 963 -13.69 1.28 -4.81
CA PHE A 963 -13.80 2.20 -5.93
C PHE A 963 -14.98 3.13 -5.70
N VAL A 964 -14.79 4.40 -6.06
CA VAL A 964 -15.87 5.38 -6.16
C VAL A 964 -15.96 5.82 -7.62
N SER A 965 -17.16 5.91 -8.16
CA SER A 965 -17.44 6.43 -9.49
C SER A 965 -18.52 7.48 -9.43
N VAL A 966 -18.22 8.66 -9.93
CA VAL A 966 -19.18 9.70 -10.29
C VAL A 966 -19.01 10.09 -11.76
N THR A 967 -18.41 9.19 -12.55
CA THR A 967 -17.96 9.48 -13.92
C THR A 967 -19.07 9.39 -14.95
N HIS A 968 -20.14 8.64 -14.67
CA HIS A 968 -21.26 8.50 -15.59
C HIS A 968 -22.27 9.62 -15.33
N ASN A 969 -22.54 10.43 -16.34
CA ASN A 969 -23.45 11.58 -16.23
C ASN A 969 -24.36 11.76 -17.45
N THR A 970 -24.44 10.79 -18.38
CA THR A 970 -25.17 10.93 -19.65
C THR A 970 -26.69 10.82 -19.54
N GLY A 971 -27.25 10.92 -18.33
CA GLY A 971 -28.65 10.62 -18.03
C GLY A 971 -29.03 9.16 -18.25
N ILE A 972 -30.16 8.72 -17.70
CA ILE A 972 -30.73 7.38 -17.93
C ILE A 972 -32.25 7.52 -18.08
N LYS A 973 -32.78 7.15 -19.25
CA LYS A 973 -34.23 7.18 -19.53
C LYS A 973 -34.96 6.06 -18.78
N PRO A 974 -36.28 6.20 -18.56
CA PRO A 974 -37.11 5.11 -18.03
C PRO A 974 -36.91 3.81 -18.82
N GLY A 975 -36.54 2.73 -18.13
CA GLY A 975 -36.26 1.41 -18.68
C GLY A 975 -34.91 1.26 -19.40
N GLU A 976 -34.08 2.30 -19.48
CA GLU A 976 -32.74 2.23 -20.08
C GLU A 976 -31.72 1.63 -19.11
N THR A 977 -30.78 0.84 -19.63
CA THR A 977 -29.65 0.28 -18.90
C THR A 977 -28.34 0.82 -19.46
N VAL A 978 -27.46 1.30 -18.59
CA VAL A 978 -26.11 1.77 -18.92
C VAL A 978 -25.05 0.96 -18.18
N THR A 979 -23.87 0.80 -18.77
CA THR A 979 -22.74 0.14 -18.11
C THR A 979 -21.76 1.17 -17.56
N ILE A 980 -21.48 1.09 -16.26
CA ILE A 980 -20.44 1.85 -15.58
C ILE A 980 -19.26 0.91 -15.31
N SER A 981 -18.11 1.18 -15.91
CA SER A 981 -16.87 0.40 -15.75
C SER A 981 -15.69 1.23 -15.28
N LYS A 982 -15.90 2.53 -15.10
CA LYS A 982 -14.86 3.49 -14.73
C LYS A 982 -15.09 3.97 -13.32
N SER A 983 -14.00 4.24 -12.61
CA SER A 983 -13.97 4.87 -11.29
C SER A 983 -13.14 6.15 -11.37
N ASN A 984 -13.36 7.04 -10.40
CA ASN A 984 -12.54 8.22 -10.19
C ASN A 984 -12.41 8.51 -8.70
N ASN A 985 -11.19 8.33 -8.18
CA ASN A 985 -10.80 8.84 -6.87
C ASN A 985 -9.73 9.92 -7.08
N GLY A 986 -10.13 11.19 -7.14
CA GLY A 986 -9.28 12.27 -7.63
C GLY A 986 -9.72 12.83 -8.98
N PRO A 987 -8.81 13.56 -9.66
CA PRO A 987 -9.03 14.07 -11.02
C PRO A 987 -8.96 12.96 -12.08
N TRP A 988 -8.51 11.76 -11.71
CA TRP A 988 -8.21 10.67 -12.65
C TRP A 988 -9.41 9.74 -12.83
N VAL A 989 -9.69 9.37 -14.08
CA VAL A 989 -10.70 8.38 -14.44
C VAL A 989 -10.00 7.13 -14.96
N GLY A 990 -10.26 5.98 -14.33
CA GLY A 990 -9.65 4.69 -14.68
C GLY A 990 -10.66 3.55 -14.74
N ASP A 991 -10.30 2.45 -15.39
CA ASP A 991 -11.10 1.22 -15.37
C ASP A 991 -11.13 0.63 -13.95
N MET A 992 -12.27 0.07 -13.53
CA MET A 992 -12.35 -0.71 -12.29
C MET A 992 -11.72 -2.09 -12.54
N GLY A 993 -10.49 -2.28 -12.07
CA GLY A 993 -9.74 -3.53 -12.23
C GLY A 993 -9.13 -4.03 -10.93
N VAL A 994 -9.16 -5.33 -10.71
CA VAL A 994 -8.55 -6.00 -9.55
C VAL A 994 -7.62 -7.12 -9.97
N GLN A 995 -6.65 -7.43 -9.11
CA GLN A 995 -5.78 -8.58 -9.23
C GLN A 995 -5.48 -9.10 -7.83
N PHE A 996 -5.73 -10.39 -7.59
CA PHE A 996 -5.50 -11.00 -6.29
C PHE A 996 -4.44 -12.09 -6.31
N GLU A 997 -3.78 -12.27 -5.16
CA GLU A 997 -2.70 -13.23 -4.95
C GLU A 997 -3.18 -14.56 -4.39
N ARG A 998 -4.41 -14.59 -3.88
CA ARG A 998 -5.00 -15.77 -3.25
C ARG A 998 -6.20 -16.23 -4.04
N ALA A 999 -6.31 -17.54 -4.18
CA ALA A 999 -7.53 -18.16 -4.69
C ALA A 999 -8.66 -18.02 -3.67
N GLY A 1000 -9.90 -18.12 -4.14
CA GLY A 1000 -11.09 -18.03 -3.32
C GLY A 1000 -12.12 -17.03 -3.84
N ASP A 1001 -13.19 -16.89 -3.07
CA ASP A 1001 -14.34 -16.07 -3.41
C ASP A 1001 -14.20 -14.66 -2.84
N TYR A 1002 -14.19 -13.68 -3.72
CA TYR A 1002 -14.19 -12.26 -3.39
C TYR A 1002 -15.60 -11.71 -3.55
N THR A 1003 -16.10 -10.98 -2.56
CA THR A 1003 -17.42 -10.35 -2.63
C THR A 1003 -17.28 -8.94 -3.20
N ILE A 1004 -17.92 -8.67 -4.33
CA ILE A 1004 -18.09 -7.35 -4.90
C ILE A 1004 -19.45 -6.81 -4.45
N SER A 1005 -19.46 -5.75 -3.67
CA SER A 1005 -20.67 -5.03 -3.22
C SER A 1005 -20.76 -3.70 -3.94
N VAL A 1006 -21.88 -3.43 -4.59
CA VAL A 1006 -22.16 -2.18 -5.29
C VAL A 1006 -23.29 -1.45 -4.58
N MET A 1007 -23.10 -0.14 -4.39
CA MET A 1007 -24.10 0.78 -3.84
C MET A 1007 -24.22 1.99 -4.76
N LEU A 1008 -25.41 2.23 -5.28
CA LEU A 1008 -25.75 3.44 -6.04
C LEU A 1008 -26.22 4.55 -5.09
N ASP A 1009 -25.81 5.77 -5.41
CA ASP A 1009 -26.24 7.00 -4.73
C ASP A 1009 -26.24 6.92 -3.19
N ARG A 1010 -25.09 6.51 -2.62
CA ARG A 1010 -24.91 6.34 -1.17
C ARG A 1010 -25.36 7.53 -0.32
N GLU A 1011 -25.13 8.74 -0.83
CA GLU A 1011 -25.47 9.99 -0.16
C GLU A 1011 -26.92 10.44 -0.41
N ASN A 1012 -27.71 9.65 -1.16
CA ASN A 1012 -29.09 9.92 -1.55
C ASN A 1012 -29.27 11.32 -2.17
N THR A 1013 -28.44 11.63 -3.17
CA THR A 1013 -28.42 12.92 -3.86
C THR A 1013 -29.40 13.00 -5.02
N ILE A 1014 -29.86 11.85 -5.52
CA ILE A 1014 -30.88 11.68 -6.55
C ILE A 1014 -32.16 11.26 -5.82
N ALA A 1015 -33.23 12.03 -5.96
CA ALA A 1015 -34.50 11.67 -5.32
C ALA A 1015 -35.17 10.50 -6.07
N GLU A 1016 -35.25 9.34 -5.44
CA GLU A 1016 -35.73 8.10 -6.06
C GLU A 1016 -37.08 7.64 -5.50
N SER A 1017 -37.85 6.88 -6.28
CA SER A 1017 -39.10 6.28 -5.78
C SER A 1017 -38.85 5.08 -4.86
N ASN A 1018 -37.68 4.45 -4.94
CA ASN A 1018 -37.26 3.34 -4.11
C ASN A 1018 -35.73 3.37 -3.96
N GLU A 1019 -35.23 3.46 -2.73
CA GLU A 1019 -33.78 3.48 -2.46
C GLU A 1019 -33.28 2.11 -1.95
N GLN A 1020 -34.20 1.16 -1.67
CA GLN A 1020 -33.88 -0.13 -1.06
C GLN A 1020 -33.27 -1.13 -2.05
N ASN A 1021 -33.34 -0.84 -3.34
CA ASN A 1021 -32.87 -1.65 -4.48
C ASN A 1021 -31.59 -1.10 -5.12
N ASN A 1022 -30.97 -0.07 -4.54
CA ASN A 1022 -29.72 0.53 -5.01
C ASN A 1022 -28.48 -0.34 -4.80
N ASN A 1023 -28.63 -1.46 -4.08
CA ASN A 1023 -27.53 -2.30 -3.62
C ASN A 1023 -27.57 -3.68 -4.27
N ALA A 1024 -26.41 -4.18 -4.70
CA ALA A 1024 -26.26 -5.55 -5.18
C ALA A 1024 -24.89 -6.13 -4.82
N THR A 1025 -24.80 -7.46 -4.78
CA THR A 1025 -23.54 -8.17 -4.56
C THR A 1025 -23.27 -9.22 -5.65
N HIS A 1026 -22.00 -9.51 -5.89
CA HIS A 1026 -21.54 -10.50 -6.85
C HIS A 1026 -20.27 -11.19 -6.34
N THR A 1027 -20.14 -12.49 -6.58
CA THR A 1027 -18.96 -13.27 -6.19
C THR A 1027 -17.99 -13.40 -7.37
N LEU A 1028 -16.75 -12.94 -7.19
CA LEU A 1028 -15.64 -13.14 -8.11
C LEU A 1028 -14.70 -14.24 -7.57
N THR A 1029 -14.64 -15.38 -8.25
CA THR A 1029 -13.81 -16.51 -7.82
C THR A 1029 -12.45 -16.53 -8.50
N TYR A 1030 -11.37 -16.39 -7.73
CA TYR A 1030 -10.01 -16.60 -8.20
C TYR A 1030 -9.60 -18.08 -8.10
N ARG A 1031 -9.14 -18.65 -9.22
CA ARG A 1031 -8.77 -20.07 -9.29
C ARG A 1031 -7.35 -20.33 -8.78
N ALA A 1032 -7.21 -21.37 -7.95
CA ALA A 1032 -5.92 -21.86 -7.49
C ALA A 1032 -5.10 -22.47 -8.65
N PRO A 1033 -3.76 -22.39 -8.61
CA PRO A 1033 -2.91 -23.16 -9.51
C PRO A 1033 -3.14 -24.67 -9.32
N GLN A 1034 -3.13 -25.44 -10.41
CA GLN A 1034 -3.34 -26.90 -10.35
C GLN A 1034 -2.23 -27.62 -9.55
N SER A 1035 -0.98 -27.16 -9.67
CA SER A 1035 0.16 -27.61 -8.88
C SER A 1035 1.26 -26.55 -8.87
N LEU A 1036 2.20 -26.64 -7.92
CA LEU A 1036 3.34 -25.73 -7.88
C LEU A 1036 4.23 -25.90 -9.12
N SER A 1037 4.39 -27.14 -9.59
CA SER A 1037 5.23 -27.44 -10.76
C SER A 1037 4.69 -26.87 -12.06
N ALA A 1038 3.37 -26.93 -12.28
CA ALA A 1038 2.71 -26.26 -13.40
C ALA A 1038 2.82 -24.74 -13.26
N TYR A 1039 2.69 -24.20 -12.04
CA TYR A 1039 2.81 -22.77 -11.81
C TYR A 1039 4.23 -22.27 -12.09
N ALA A 1040 5.25 -22.91 -11.51
CA ALA A 1040 6.65 -22.59 -11.75
C ALA A 1040 7.03 -22.72 -13.23
N LEU A 1041 6.45 -23.69 -13.96
CA LEU A 1041 6.63 -23.82 -15.40
C LEU A 1041 6.02 -22.64 -16.17
N GLU A 1042 4.80 -22.20 -15.81
CA GLU A 1042 4.20 -21.00 -16.41
C GLU A 1042 5.11 -19.78 -16.20
N ARG A 1043 5.58 -19.55 -14.97
CA ARG A 1043 6.49 -18.43 -14.63
C ARG A 1043 7.83 -18.52 -15.37
N ALA A 1044 8.41 -19.72 -15.45
CA ALA A 1044 9.67 -19.96 -16.16
C ALA A 1044 9.52 -19.70 -17.66
N THR A 1045 8.47 -20.24 -18.27
CA THR A 1045 8.21 -20.06 -19.71
C THR A 1045 7.88 -18.61 -20.04
N ARG A 1046 7.18 -17.92 -19.15
CA ARG A 1046 6.91 -16.49 -19.28
C ARG A 1046 8.18 -15.64 -19.25
N SER A 1047 9.05 -15.85 -18.26
CA SER A 1047 10.35 -15.16 -18.19
C SER A 1047 11.21 -15.48 -19.40
N TYR A 1048 11.27 -16.74 -19.82
CA TYR A 1048 12.06 -17.16 -20.99
C TYR A 1048 11.54 -16.53 -22.29
N ALA A 1049 10.23 -16.54 -22.54
CA ALA A 1049 9.61 -16.00 -23.75
C ALA A 1049 9.74 -14.47 -23.89
N SER A 1050 10.03 -13.75 -22.81
CA SER A 1050 10.20 -12.29 -22.83
C SER A 1050 11.45 -11.80 -23.56
N VAL A 1051 12.46 -12.67 -23.69
CA VAL A 1051 13.75 -12.36 -24.32
C VAL A 1051 14.17 -13.39 -25.36
N ALA A 1052 13.54 -14.57 -25.41
CA ALA A 1052 13.85 -15.60 -26.38
C ALA A 1052 13.38 -15.24 -27.80
N PRO A 1053 14.13 -15.62 -28.86
CA PRO A 1053 13.69 -15.43 -30.23
C PRO A 1053 12.45 -16.28 -30.54
N VAL A 1054 11.64 -15.84 -31.50
CA VAL A 1054 10.37 -16.50 -31.89
C VAL A 1054 10.51 -18.00 -32.13
N ASP A 1055 11.59 -18.45 -32.79
CA ASP A 1055 11.84 -19.87 -33.07
C ASP A 1055 12.01 -20.71 -31.79
N SER A 1056 12.64 -20.14 -30.75
CA SER A 1056 12.78 -20.79 -29.45
C SER A 1056 11.44 -20.84 -28.70
N VAL A 1057 10.61 -19.81 -28.85
CA VAL A 1057 9.26 -19.76 -28.30
C VAL A 1057 8.34 -20.79 -28.99
N ILE A 1058 8.43 -20.92 -30.31
CA ILE A 1058 7.71 -21.96 -31.07
C ILE A 1058 8.19 -23.36 -30.66
N ALA A 1059 9.50 -23.57 -30.50
CA ALA A 1059 10.05 -24.85 -30.04
C ALA A 1059 9.55 -25.25 -28.64
N LEU A 1060 9.31 -24.25 -27.78
CA LEU A 1060 8.69 -24.42 -26.48
C LEU A 1060 7.20 -24.77 -26.61
N LEU A 1061 6.44 -24.05 -27.45
CA LEU A 1061 5.03 -24.39 -27.76
C LEU A 1061 4.89 -25.81 -28.31
N ARG A 1062 5.84 -26.31 -29.11
CA ARG A 1062 5.84 -27.69 -29.61
C ARG A 1062 5.92 -28.75 -28.51
N GLN A 1063 6.42 -28.40 -27.32
CA GLN A 1063 6.45 -29.36 -26.21
C GLN A 1063 5.05 -29.72 -25.71
N THR A 1064 4.04 -28.85 -25.88
CA THR A 1064 2.66 -29.12 -25.43
C THR A 1064 2.08 -30.41 -26.01
N GLN A 1065 2.53 -30.85 -27.19
CA GLN A 1065 2.11 -32.12 -27.80
C GLN A 1065 2.61 -33.38 -27.05
N LYS A 1066 3.53 -33.21 -26.11
CA LYS A 1066 4.20 -34.29 -25.37
C LYS A 1066 3.97 -34.24 -23.86
N LEU A 1067 3.22 -33.24 -23.39
CA LEU A 1067 3.02 -32.98 -21.97
C LEU A 1067 1.56 -33.23 -21.58
N ASP A 1068 1.30 -33.36 -20.28
CA ASP A 1068 -0.05 -33.41 -19.76
C ASP A 1068 -0.82 -32.08 -19.98
N ALA A 1069 -2.12 -32.08 -19.66
CA ALA A 1069 -2.97 -30.91 -19.85
C ALA A 1069 -2.50 -29.70 -19.00
N ALA A 1070 -2.12 -29.93 -17.74
CA ALA A 1070 -1.70 -28.90 -16.80
C ALA A 1070 -0.46 -28.14 -17.28
N GLN A 1071 0.55 -28.90 -17.68
CA GLN A 1071 1.82 -28.38 -18.20
C GLN A 1071 1.64 -27.72 -19.56
N SER A 1072 0.80 -28.29 -20.42
CA SER A 1072 0.45 -27.68 -21.70
C SER A 1072 -0.24 -26.33 -21.52
N GLU A 1073 -1.18 -26.23 -20.56
CA GLU A 1073 -1.82 -24.96 -20.22
C GLU A 1073 -0.82 -23.93 -19.68
N ALA A 1074 0.09 -24.37 -18.81
CA ALA A 1074 1.15 -23.52 -18.25
C ALA A 1074 2.07 -22.93 -19.33
N ILE A 1075 2.52 -23.76 -20.29
CA ILE A 1075 3.38 -23.30 -21.40
C ILE A 1075 2.63 -22.29 -22.28
N VAL A 1076 1.40 -22.60 -22.67
CA VAL A 1076 0.63 -21.72 -23.57
C VAL A 1076 0.36 -20.37 -22.91
N LYS A 1077 -0.05 -20.38 -21.63
CA LYS A 1077 -0.25 -19.17 -20.85
C LYS A 1077 1.06 -18.38 -20.71
N GLY A 1078 2.13 -19.02 -20.25
CA GLY A 1078 3.41 -18.37 -20.01
C GLY A 1078 4.00 -17.75 -21.29
N VAL A 1079 3.97 -18.47 -22.41
CA VAL A 1079 4.40 -17.93 -23.71
C VAL A 1079 3.55 -16.73 -24.14
N SER A 1080 2.23 -16.85 -24.05
CA SER A 1080 1.32 -15.80 -24.53
C SER A 1080 1.39 -14.52 -23.69
N GLU A 1081 1.63 -14.65 -22.39
CA GLU A 1081 1.71 -13.52 -21.46
C GLU A 1081 3.14 -12.97 -21.32
N GLY A 1082 4.14 -13.80 -21.61
CA GLY A 1082 5.56 -13.46 -21.52
C GLY A 1082 6.14 -12.84 -22.79
N TRP A 1083 5.55 -13.10 -23.95
CA TRP A 1083 6.05 -12.57 -25.22
C TRP A 1083 6.24 -11.05 -25.19
N ASN A 1084 7.44 -10.60 -25.53
CA ASN A 1084 7.74 -9.19 -25.63
C ASN A 1084 7.15 -8.62 -26.92
N MET A 1085 6.01 -7.93 -26.79
CA MET A 1085 5.28 -7.30 -27.89
C MET A 1085 6.08 -6.23 -28.67
N LYS A 1086 7.25 -5.82 -28.17
CA LYS A 1086 8.18 -4.95 -28.91
C LYS A 1086 9.05 -5.71 -29.92
N GLN A 1087 9.16 -7.04 -29.79
CA GLN A 1087 9.92 -7.88 -30.72
C GLN A 1087 9.10 -8.17 -31.98
N THR A 1088 9.73 -8.07 -33.14
CA THR A 1088 9.14 -8.53 -34.39
C THR A 1088 9.27 -10.04 -34.50
N ALA A 1089 8.15 -10.73 -34.68
CA ALA A 1089 8.13 -12.18 -34.90
C ALA A 1089 8.22 -12.50 -36.39
N GLN A 1090 9.23 -13.26 -36.80
CA GLN A 1090 9.31 -13.85 -38.14
C GLN A 1090 9.03 -15.35 -38.04
N VAL A 1091 7.78 -15.75 -38.21
CA VAL A 1091 7.37 -17.15 -38.14
C VAL A 1091 7.64 -17.86 -39.47
N ARG A 1092 8.41 -18.94 -39.45
CA ARG A 1092 8.73 -19.74 -40.64
C ARG A 1092 7.48 -20.43 -41.18
N GLU A 1093 7.37 -20.59 -42.50
CA GLU A 1093 6.22 -21.28 -43.14
C GLU A 1093 5.99 -22.69 -42.57
N ALA A 1094 7.07 -23.42 -42.27
CA ALA A 1094 7.01 -24.77 -41.69
C ALA A 1094 6.39 -24.83 -40.28
N ASP A 1095 6.30 -23.70 -39.57
CA ASP A 1095 5.74 -23.61 -38.23
C ASP A 1095 4.26 -23.22 -38.22
N LYS A 1096 3.74 -22.61 -39.30
CA LYS A 1096 2.37 -22.08 -39.35
C LYS A 1096 1.29 -23.15 -39.19
N SER A 1097 1.47 -24.32 -39.82
CA SER A 1097 0.51 -25.42 -39.73
C SER A 1097 0.39 -25.99 -38.32
N PHE A 1098 1.52 -26.07 -37.60
CA PHE A 1098 1.55 -26.47 -36.20
C PHE A 1098 0.86 -25.43 -35.30
N LEU A 1099 1.15 -24.14 -35.48
CA LEU A 1099 0.53 -23.08 -34.68
C LEU A 1099 -0.99 -23.03 -34.90
N ALA A 1100 -1.45 -23.22 -36.14
CA ALA A 1100 -2.87 -23.31 -36.45
C ALA A 1100 -3.55 -24.53 -35.79
N SER A 1101 -2.90 -25.70 -35.78
CA SER A 1101 -3.47 -26.89 -35.13
C SER A 1101 -3.52 -26.77 -33.59
N LEU A 1102 -2.55 -26.07 -33.00
CA LEU A 1102 -2.50 -25.84 -31.55
C LEU A 1102 -3.74 -25.09 -31.03
N THR A 1103 -4.29 -24.15 -31.80
CA THR A 1103 -5.54 -23.44 -31.42
C THR A 1103 -6.71 -24.41 -31.25
N GLY A 1104 -6.76 -25.51 -32.00
CA GLY A 1104 -7.82 -26.51 -31.91
C GLY A 1104 -7.71 -27.44 -30.71
N SER A 1105 -6.54 -27.48 -30.04
CA SER A 1105 -6.21 -28.45 -28.99
C SER A 1105 -6.07 -27.86 -27.59
N VAL A 1106 -6.29 -26.55 -27.41
CA VAL A 1106 -6.15 -25.86 -26.11
C VAL A 1106 -7.51 -25.38 -25.58
N SER A 1107 -7.58 -25.08 -24.28
CA SER A 1107 -8.78 -24.55 -23.61
C SER A 1107 -9.23 -23.20 -24.19
N ALA A 1108 -10.49 -22.81 -23.94
CA ALA A 1108 -11.06 -21.55 -24.46
C ALA A 1108 -10.24 -20.30 -24.07
N ASP A 1109 -9.79 -20.23 -22.81
CA ASP A 1109 -8.93 -19.16 -22.31
C ASP A 1109 -7.61 -19.10 -23.10
N ASN A 1110 -6.99 -20.27 -23.31
CA ASN A 1110 -5.73 -20.35 -24.06
C ASN A 1110 -5.90 -20.13 -25.56
N ARG A 1111 -7.05 -20.44 -26.16
CA ARG A 1111 -7.37 -20.03 -27.53
C ARG A 1111 -7.41 -18.52 -27.65
N THR A 1112 -7.97 -17.83 -26.65
CA THR A 1112 -8.00 -16.36 -26.60
C THR A 1112 -6.60 -15.78 -26.43
N ARG A 1113 -5.76 -16.39 -25.58
CA ARG A 1113 -4.35 -15.98 -25.39
C ARG A 1113 -3.52 -16.17 -26.66
N LEU A 1114 -3.59 -17.35 -27.28
CA LEU A 1114 -2.91 -17.64 -28.55
C LEU A 1114 -3.42 -16.75 -29.68
N GLY A 1115 -4.72 -16.45 -29.72
CA GLY A 1115 -5.30 -15.53 -30.70
C GLY A 1115 -4.61 -14.16 -30.65
N ARG A 1116 -4.44 -13.58 -29.45
CA ARG A 1116 -3.71 -12.32 -29.25
C ARG A 1116 -2.24 -12.42 -29.67
N LEU A 1117 -1.57 -13.53 -29.34
CA LEU A 1117 -0.18 -13.76 -29.71
C LEU A 1117 -0.01 -13.92 -31.23
N TYR A 1118 -0.90 -14.66 -31.88
CA TYR A 1118 -0.85 -14.90 -33.32
C TYR A 1118 -1.19 -13.66 -34.14
N GLU A 1119 -2.07 -12.81 -33.62
CA GLU A 1119 -2.30 -11.46 -34.16
C GLU A 1119 -1.01 -10.63 -34.07
N ALA A 1120 -0.33 -10.64 -32.92
CA ALA A 1120 0.97 -9.98 -32.75
C ALA A 1120 2.06 -10.51 -33.69
N TRP A 1121 2.00 -11.81 -34.04
CA TRP A 1121 2.92 -12.47 -34.97
C TRP A 1121 2.48 -12.38 -36.44
N GLY A 1122 1.36 -11.72 -36.74
CA GLY A 1122 0.84 -11.57 -38.09
C GLY A 1122 0.34 -12.88 -38.74
N LEU A 1123 0.02 -13.90 -37.94
CA LEU A 1123 -0.45 -15.22 -38.41
C LEU A 1123 -1.95 -15.26 -38.65
N THR A 1124 -2.71 -14.51 -37.85
CA THR A 1124 -4.14 -14.35 -37.98
C THR A 1124 -4.46 -12.90 -38.24
N LYS A 1125 -5.42 -12.65 -39.13
CA LYS A 1125 -6.13 -11.37 -39.17
C LYS A 1125 -7.40 -11.58 -38.36
N SER A 1126 -7.75 -10.65 -37.49
CA SER A 1126 -9.00 -10.78 -36.75
C SER A 1126 -10.18 -11.02 -37.69
N GLU A 1127 -11.01 -12.01 -37.41
CA GLU A 1127 -12.32 -12.04 -38.05
C GLU A 1127 -13.15 -10.83 -37.56
N PRO A 1128 -13.94 -10.20 -38.45
CA PRO A 1128 -14.85 -9.16 -38.03
C PRO A 1128 -15.87 -9.72 -37.03
N VAL A 1129 -15.99 -9.05 -35.89
CA VAL A 1129 -17.13 -9.23 -35.00
C VAL A 1129 -18.32 -8.64 -35.75
N ASP A 1130 -19.17 -9.53 -36.28
CA ASP A 1130 -20.32 -9.28 -37.17
C ASP A 1130 -19.98 -9.19 -38.69
N PRO A 1131 -20.41 -10.16 -39.53
CA PRO A 1131 -20.23 -10.12 -40.99
C PRO A 1131 -20.97 -8.96 -41.68
N ASN A 1132 -21.84 -8.22 -40.96
CA ASN A 1132 -22.47 -7.00 -41.46
C ASN A 1132 -21.65 -5.72 -41.22
N VAL A 1133 -20.50 -5.81 -40.53
CA VAL A 1133 -19.63 -4.67 -40.20
C VAL A 1133 -18.29 -4.79 -40.93
N GLU A 1134 -17.90 -3.74 -41.67
CA GLU A 1134 -16.59 -3.65 -42.30
C GLU A 1134 -15.54 -3.17 -41.29
N VAL A 1135 -14.65 -4.08 -40.85
CA VAL A 1135 -13.63 -3.75 -39.84
C VAL A 1135 -12.33 -3.29 -40.51
N ILE A 1136 -11.87 -2.10 -40.14
CA ILE A 1136 -10.61 -1.49 -40.59
C ILE A 1136 -9.65 -1.37 -39.42
N ARG A 1137 -8.57 -2.15 -39.43
CA ARG A 1137 -7.51 -2.02 -38.43
C ARG A 1137 -6.45 -1.03 -38.87
N MET A 1138 -6.07 -0.14 -37.97
CA MET A 1138 -5.03 0.86 -38.17
C MET A 1138 -4.22 1.01 -36.90
N LYS A 1139 -2.94 1.35 -37.06
CA LYS A 1139 -2.08 1.70 -35.93
C LYS A 1139 -1.30 2.97 -36.21
N THR A 1140 -0.91 3.64 -35.15
CA THR A 1140 0.12 4.67 -35.23
C THR A 1140 1.48 4.00 -35.42
N VAL A 1141 2.35 4.63 -36.20
CA VAL A 1141 3.73 4.15 -36.37
C VAL A 1141 4.62 4.84 -35.35
N ARG A 1142 5.24 4.06 -34.45
CA ARG A 1142 6.06 4.57 -33.33
C ARG A 1142 7.07 5.61 -33.82
N GLU A 1143 7.04 6.79 -33.20
CA GLU A 1143 7.99 7.90 -33.45
C GLU A 1143 8.00 8.45 -34.89
N GLU A 1144 7.02 8.10 -35.73
CA GLU A 1144 6.98 8.49 -37.15
C GLU A 1144 5.84 9.45 -37.52
N MET A 1145 4.98 9.85 -36.55
CA MET A 1145 3.86 10.78 -36.75
C MET A 1145 3.00 10.46 -37.99
N ARG A 1146 2.68 9.18 -38.19
CA ARG A 1146 1.82 8.70 -39.29
C ARG A 1146 0.98 7.50 -38.87
N PHE A 1147 -0.12 7.29 -39.57
CA PHE A 1147 -0.83 6.01 -39.54
C PHE A 1147 -0.10 4.99 -40.43
N ASP A 1148 -0.19 3.71 -40.09
CA ASP A 1148 0.35 2.62 -40.90
C ASP A 1148 -0.36 2.49 -42.27
N LYS A 1149 -1.62 2.92 -42.35
CA LYS A 1149 -2.41 2.99 -43.59
C LYS A 1149 -2.62 4.43 -44.03
N LYS A 1150 -2.19 4.74 -45.26
CA LYS A 1150 -2.51 6.01 -45.93
C LYS A 1150 -3.86 6.01 -46.64
N GLU A 1151 -4.37 4.83 -46.98
CA GLU A 1151 -5.69 4.68 -47.59
C GLU A 1151 -6.37 3.38 -47.16
N PHE A 1152 -7.70 3.38 -47.11
CA PHE A 1152 -8.53 2.17 -46.98
C PHE A 1152 -9.89 2.39 -47.66
N THR A 1153 -10.59 1.30 -48.02
CA THR A 1153 -11.85 1.35 -48.76
C THR A 1153 -12.99 0.76 -47.94
N VAL A 1154 -14.18 1.38 -48.01
CA VAL A 1154 -15.42 0.92 -47.37
C VAL A 1154 -16.61 1.02 -48.34
N THR A 1155 -17.65 0.22 -48.13
CA THR A 1155 -18.87 0.20 -48.94
C THR A 1155 -19.86 1.26 -48.46
N ALA A 1156 -20.39 2.06 -49.39
CA ALA A 1156 -21.38 3.09 -49.10
C ALA A 1156 -22.58 2.54 -48.31
N GLY A 1157 -22.91 3.17 -47.18
CA GLY A 1157 -24.06 2.81 -46.34
C GLY A 1157 -23.88 1.60 -45.42
N LYS A 1158 -22.73 0.91 -45.43
CA LYS A 1158 -22.44 -0.18 -44.47
C LYS A 1158 -21.94 0.33 -43.13
N GLN A 1159 -22.13 -0.47 -42.07
CA GLN A 1159 -21.50 -0.20 -40.78
C GLN A 1159 -20.00 -0.52 -40.87
N VAL A 1160 -19.17 0.35 -40.30
CA VAL A 1160 -17.71 0.27 -40.29
C VAL A 1160 -17.21 0.32 -38.85
N GLU A 1161 -16.24 -0.52 -38.49
CA GLU A 1161 -15.51 -0.43 -37.22
C GLU A 1161 -14.03 -0.16 -37.49
N ILE A 1162 -13.50 0.98 -37.05
CA ILE A 1162 -12.05 1.22 -37.04
C ILE A 1162 -11.48 0.76 -35.70
N VAL A 1163 -10.55 -0.19 -35.73
CA VAL A 1163 -9.75 -0.56 -34.56
C VAL A 1163 -8.43 0.21 -34.65
N LEU A 1164 -8.29 1.26 -33.84
CA LEU A 1164 -7.09 2.08 -33.75
C LEU A 1164 -6.22 1.63 -32.58
N GLU A 1165 -5.05 1.09 -32.89
CA GLU A 1165 -4.02 0.74 -31.91
C GLU A 1165 -2.99 1.87 -31.83
N ASN A 1166 -2.67 2.31 -30.61
CA ASN A 1166 -1.61 3.29 -30.40
C ASN A 1166 -0.41 2.66 -29.71
N PRO A 1167 0.50 2.00 -30.45
CA PRO A 1167 1.76 1.55 -29.87
C PRO A 1167 2.71 2.70 -29.54
N ASP A 1168 2.46 3.92 -30.03
CA ASP A 1168 3.35 5.08 -29.85
C ASP A 1168 3.40 5.57 -28.39
N ALA A 1169 4.53 6.17 -28.00
CA ALA A 1169 4.71 6.73 -26.65
C ALA A 1169 3.90 8.03 -26.43
N MET A 1170 3.36 8.59 -27.51
CA MET A 1170 2.53 9.78 -27.53
C MET A 1170 1.06 9.41 -27.83
N GLN A 1171 0.11 10.16 -27.29
CA GLN A 1171 -1.32 9.97 -27.57
C GLN A 1171 -1.66 10.36 -29.01
N HIS A 1172 -2.60 9.63 -29.60
CA HIS A 1172 -3.09 9.93 -30.95
C HIS A 1172 -4.59 9.69 -31.04
N ASN A 1173 -5.27 10.39 -31.95
CA ASN A 1173 -6.66 10.13 -32.31
C ASN A 1173 -6.78 9.96 -33.84
N LEU A 1174 -7.98 9.61 -34.31
CA LEU A 1174 -8.32 9.55 -35.72
C LEU A 1174 -9.68 10.20 -35.94
N VAL A 1175 -9.73 11.20 -36.80
CA VAL A 1175 -10.93 11.98 -37.14
C VAL A 1175 -11.21 11.84 -38.63
N ILE A 1176 -12.39 11.33 -38.99
CA ILE A 1176 -12.86 11.18 -40.37
C ILE A 1176 -13.69 12.41 -40.76
N GLY A 1177 -13.34 13.03 -41.89
CA GLY A 1177 -13.99 14.22 -42.41
C GLY A 1177 -14.80 13.99 -43.69
N LYS A 1178 -15.68 14.94 -44.03
CA LYS A 1178 -16.35 15.05 -45.33
C LYS A 1178 -15.34 15.29 -46.48
N PRO A 1179 -15.69 15.02 -47.75
CA PRO A 1179 -14.77 15.25 -48.87
C PRO A 1179 -14.28 16.70 -48.91
N LYS A 1180 -13.00 16.90 -49.24
CA LYS A 1180 -12.32 18.21 -49.30
C LYS A 1180 -12.32 19.00 -47.96
N SER A 1181 -12.45 18.35 -46.81
CA SER A 1181 -12.52 19.02 -45.50
C SER A 1181 -11.25 18.95 -44.63
N MET A 1182 -10.18 18.33 -45.12
CA MET A 1182 -8.96 18.07 -44.32
C MET A 1182 -8.36 19.35 -43.71
N GLU A 1183 -8.15 20.40 -44.51
CA GLU A 1183 -7.61 21.69 -44.03
C GLU A 1183 -8.56 22.40 -43.08
N ILE A 1184 -9.88 22.26 -43.28
CA ILE A 1184 -10.91 22.86 -42.42
C ILE A 1184 -10.88 22.20 -41.03
N ILE A 1185 -10.84 20.86 -40.98
CA ILE A 1185 -10.74 20.09 -39.73
C ILE A 1185 -9.39 20.36 -39.05
N GLY A 1186 -8.30 20.34 -39.81
CA GLY A 1186 -6.96 20.63 -39.30
C GLY A 1186 -6.83 22.02 -38.69
N SER A 1187 -7.32 23.04 -39.38
CA SER A 1187 -7.32 24.43 -38.88
C SER A 1187 -8.21 24.59 -37.64
N ALA A 1188 -9.33 23.86 -37.55
CA ALA A 1188 -10.17 23.87 -36.37
C ALA A 1188 -9.53 23.12 -35.19
N ALA A 1189 -8.77 22.06 -35.46
CA ALA A 1189 -7.98 21.35 -34.45
C ALA A 1189 -6.83 22.20 -33.91
N ASP A 1190 -6.15 22.97 -34.75
CA ASP A 1190 -5.09 23.89 -34.29
C ASP A 1190 -5.64 24.93 -33.31
N LYS A 1191 -6.90 25.38 -33.47
CA LYS A 1191 -7.55 26.28 -32.51
C LYS A 1191 -7.83 25.61 -31.15
N LEU A 1192 -7.93 24.28 -31.11
CA LEU A 1192 -8.10 23.52 -29.87
C LEU A 1192 -6.80 23.39 -29.05
N ILE A 1193 -5.63 23.64 -29.66
CA ILE A 1193 -4.33 23.61 -28.97
C ILE A 1193 -4.30 24.61 -27.81
N THR A 1194 -4.89 25.78 -28.00
CA THR A 1194 -4.97 26.86 -27.00
C THR A 1194 -6.34 26.93 -26.31
N ALA A 1195 -7.27 26.04 -26.64
CA ALA A 1195 -8.60 26.03 -26.05
C ALA A 1195 -8.57 25.35 -24.68
N LYS A 1196 -9.23 25.96 -23.69
CA LYS A 1196 -9.27 25.47 -22.30
C LYS A 1196 -9.88 24.07 -22.15
N ASP A 1197 -10.69 23.65 -23.12
CA ASP A 1197 -11.39 22.36 -23.20
C ASP A 1197 -10.81 21.45 -24.30
N GLY A 1198 -9.65 21.78 -24.88
CA GLY A 1198 -9.05 21.05 -25.99
C GLY A 1198 -8.77 19.58 -25.66
N ALA A 1199 -8.15 19.32 -24.49
CA ALA A 1199 -7.86 17.96 -24.02
C ALA A 1199 -9.14 17.19 -23.63
N GLU A 1200 -10.12 17.85 -23.00
CA GLU A 1200 -11.42 17.27 -22.64
C GLU A 1200 -12.19 16.82 -23.90
N LYS A 1201 -12.07 17.60 -24.98
CA LYS A 1201 -12.62 17.27 -26.31
C LYS A 1201 -11.76 16.29 -27.10
N ASN A 1202 -10.70 15.73 -26.51
CA ASN A 1202 -9.74 14.85 -27.18
C ASN A 1202 -9.13 15.47 -28.44
N TYR A 1203 -9.06 16.81 -28.49
CA TYR A 1203 -8.72 17.63 -29.65
C TYR A 1203 -9.54 17.34 -30.91
N VAL A 1204 -10.78 16.85 -30.77
CA VAL A 1204 -11.72 16.65 -31.89
C VAL A 1204 -12.57 17.91 -32.07
N PRO A 1205 -12.49 18.61 -33.23
CA PRO A 1205 -13.29 19.81 -33.47
C PRO A 1205 -14.79 19.52 -33.59
N SER A 1206 -15.62 20.27 -32.88
CA SER A 1206 -17.08 20.21 -32.96
C SER A 1206 -17.61 20.95 -34.20
N ILE A 1207 -17.25 20.49 -35.40
CA ILE A 1207 -17.69 21.08 -36.68
C ILE A 1207 -18.43 20.06 -37.55
N SER A 1208 -19.33 20.53 -38.40
CA SER A 1208 -20.22 19.67 -39.21
C SER A 1208 -19.51 18.85 -40.29
N GLN A 1209 -18.21 19.09 -40.50
CA GLN A 1209 -17.34 18.37 -41.42
C GLN A 1209 -16.81 17.07 -40.82
N VAL A 1210 -16.81 16.91 -39.50
CA VAL A 1210 -16.42 15.65 -38.85
C VAL A 1210 -17.57 14.64 -38.95
N ILE A 1211 -17.26 13.43 -39.42
CA ILE A 1211 -18.20 12.32 -39.60
C ILE A 1211 -18.13 11.36 -38.41
N ALA A 1212 -16.91 11.01 -37.99
CA ALA A 1212 -16.65 10.10 -36.89
C ALA A 1212 -15.25 10.39 -36.34
N ALA A 1213 -15.02 10.11 -35.05
CA ALA A 1213 -13.72 10.33 -34.42
C ALA A 1213 -13.49 9.37 -33.25
N THR A 1214 -12.23 9.00 -33.03
CA THR A 1214 -11.81 8.38 -31.77
C THR A 1214 -11.55 9.48 -30.72
N PRO A 1215 -11.63 9.16 -29.41
CA PRO A 1215 -10.92 9.95 -28.40
C PRO A 1215 -9.40 9.82 -28.59
N LEU A 1216 -8.64 10.48 -27.73
CA LEU A 1216 -7.20 10.23 -27.65
C LEU A 1216 -6.97 8.83 -27.11
N VAL A 1217 -6.22 8.04 -27.86
CA VAL A 1217 -5.82 6.68 -27.51
C VAL A 1217 -4.45 6.78 -26.83
N ASN A 1218 -4.32 6.31 -25.59
CA ASN A 1218 -3.05 6.35 -24.85
C ASN A 1218 -2.03 5.35 -25.40
N PRO A 1219 -0.74 5.48 -25.03
CA PRO A 1219 0.27 4.49 -25.33
C PRO A 1219 -0.16 3.07 -24.91
N ASP A 1220 0.08 2.12 -25.81
CA ASP A 1220 -0.27 0.70 -25.68
C ASP A 1220 -1.79 0.43 -25.48
N GLN A 1221 -2.66 1.40 -25.79
CA GLN A 1221 -4.11 1.21 -25.79
C GLN A 1221 -4.66 0.97 -27.21
N THR A 1222 -5.85 0.38 -27.24
CA THR A 1222 -6.64 0.14 -28.45
C THR A 1222 -8.02 0.76 -28.27
N PHE A 1223 -8.49 1.47 -29.28
CA PHE A 1223 -9.85 2.01 -29.33
C PHE A 1223 -10.62 1.47 -30.55
N ARG A 1224 -11.92 1.21 -30.39
CA ARG A 1224 -12.81 0.73 -31.45
C ARG A 1224 -13.86 1.79 -31.78
N LEU A 1225 -13.77 2.39 -32.95
CA LEU A 1225 -14.70 3.39 -33.46
C LEU A 1225 -15.70 2.76 -34.42
N LYS A 1226 -16.98 2.70 -34.05
CA LYS A 1226 -18.06 2.25 -34.95
C LYS A 1226 -18.79 3.45 -35.56
N PHE A 1227 -19.03 3.42 -36.86
CA PHE A 1227 -19.83 4.42 -37.58
C PHE A 1227 -20.44 3.84 -38.86
N THR A 1228 -21.41 4.52 -39.48
CA THR A 1228 -21.95 4.11 -40.79
C THR A 1228 -21.23 4.85 -41.90
N ALA A 1229 -20.70 4.12 -42.88
CA ALA A 1229 -20.04 4.71 -44.05
C ALA A 1229 -21.03 5.63 -44.80
N PRO A 1230 -20.58 6.82 -45.25
CA PRO A 1230 -21.42 7.74 -46.01
C PRO A 1230 -22.09 7.06 -47.21
N ALA A 1231 -23.36 7.40 -47.50
CA ALA A 1231 -24.08 6.83 -48.64
C ALA A 1231 -23.55 7.31 -50.01
N THR A 1232 -22.80 8.42 -50.02
CA THR A 1232 -22.23 9.01 -51.23
C THR A 1232 -20.81 8.49 -51.46
N PRO A 1233 -20.55 7.76 -52.56
CA PRO A 1233 -19.19 7.35 -52.93
C PRO A 1233 -18.26 8.55 -53.12
N GLY A 1234 -16.99 8.41 -52.73
CA GLY A 1234 -15.98 9.45 -52.85
C GLY A 1234 -14.83 9.30 -51.85
N ASP A 1235 -13.92 10.26 -51.85
CA ASP A 1235 -12.74 10.29 -51.01
C ASP A 1235 -12.96 11.15 -49.75
N TYR A 1236 -12.85 10.52 -48.59
CA TYR A 1236 -13.09 11.12 -47.28
C TYR A 1236 -11.76 11.18 -46.50
N PRO A 1237 -11.25 12.36 -46.15
CA PRO A 1237 -9.99 12.45 -45.42
C PRO A 1237 -10.14 11.91 -44.00
N PHE A 1238 -9.09 11.31 -43.45
CA PHE A 1238 -8.93 11.11 -42.01
C PHE A 1238 -7.61 11.69 -41.53
N VAL A 1239 -7.60 12.23 -40.31
CA VAL A 1239 -6.45 12.95 -39.73
C VAL A 1239 -6.30 12.66 -38.24
N CYS A 1240 -5.08 12.74 -37.72
CA CYS A 1240 -4.85 12.90 -36.28
C CYS A 1240 -4.92 14.38 -35.93
N THR A 1241 -5.84 14.77 -35.05
CA THR A 1241 -6.04 16.14 -34.60
C THR A 1241 -5.38 16.45 -33.26
N PHE A 1242 -4.58 15.53 -32.70
CA PHE A 1242 -3.68 15.88 -31.61
C PHE A 1242 -2.77 17.05 -32.05
N PRO A 1243 -2.47 18.01 -31.16
CA PRO A 1243 -1.81 19.27 -31.51
C PRO A 1243 -0.65 19.13 -32.51
N GLY A 1244 -0.79 19.77 -33.68
CA GLY A 1244 0.23 19.80 -34.72
C GLY A 1244 0.30 18.59 -35.65
N HIS A 1245 -0.38 17.48 -35.37
CA HIS A 1245 -0.19 16.21 -36.09
C HIS A 1245 -0.82 16.16 -37.48
N TRP A 1246 -1.97 16.81 -37.70
CA TRP A 1246 -2.80 16.63 -38.90
C TRP A 1246 -2.09 16.92 -40.23
N ARG A 1247 -1.04 17.76 -40.20
CA ARG A 1247 -0.22 18.15 -41.37
C ARG A 1247 0.58 16.98 -41.94
N MET A 1248 1.00 16.04 -41.08
CA MET A 1248 1.83 14.89 -41.48
C MET A 1248 1.11 13.54 -41.26
N MET A 1249 0.16 13.51 -40.32
CA MET A 1249 -0.55 12.31 -39.90
C MET A 1249 -1.99 12.28 -40.44
N ASN A 1250 -2.12 11.95 -41.73
CA ASN A 1250 -3.40 11.91 -42.43
C ASN A 1250 -3.45 10.81 -43.51
N GLY A 1251 -4.65 10.56 -44.03
CA GLY A 1251 -4.90 9.63 -45.12
C GLY A 1251 -6.32 9.76 -45.68
N VAL A 1252 -6.73 8.81 -46.53
CA VAL A 1252 -8.02 8.84 -47.25
C VAL A 1252 -8.81 7.53 -47.09
N MET A 1253 -10.05 7.64 -46.63
CA MET A 1253 -11.07 6.61 -46.71
C MET A 1253 -11.83 6.72 -48.04
N LYS A 1254 -11.74 5.70 -48.90
CA LYS A 1254 -12.47 5.62 -50.16
C LYS A 1254 -13.81 4.93 -49.95
N VAL A 1255 -14.91 5.61 -50.26
CA VAL A 1255 -16.26 5.03 -50.18
C VAL A 1255 -16.70 4.60 -51.57
N THR A 1256 -17.03 3.31 -51.76
CA THR A 1256 -17.40 2.73 -53.07
C THR A 1256 -18.81 2.14 -53.06
N LYS A 1257 -19.46 2.05 -54.24
CA LYS A 1257 -20.76 1.34 -54.36
C LYS A 1257 -20.57 -0.17 -54.19
N ALA A 1258 -21.56 -0.84 -53.62
CA ALA A 1258 -21.61 -2.30 -53.59
C ALA A 1258 -21.61 -2.85 -55.04
N SER A 1259 -20.71 -3.77 -55.35
CA SER A 1259 -20.66 -4.45 -56.65
C SER A 1259 -21.86 -5.38 -56.81
N VAL A 1260 -22.70 -5.13 -57.82
CA VAL A 1260 -23.78 -6.06 -58.23
C VAL A 1260 -23.15 -7.20 -59.02
N GLY A 1261 -23.13 -8.41 -58.46
CA GLY A 1261 -22.71 -9.61 -59.17
C GLY A 1261 -23.74 -9.99 -60.24
N LEU A 1262 -23.34 -9.90 -61.51
CA LEU A 1262 -24.00 -10.53 -62.65
C LEU A 1262 -23.50 -11.98 -62.77
N ASN A 1263 -24.39 -12.95 -62.58
CA ASN A 1263 -24.20 -14.32 -63.07
C ASN A 1263 -24.51 -14.37 -64.57
N ALA A 1264 -23.55 -14.73 -65.43
CA ALA A 1264 -23.74 -15.63 -66.60
C ALA A 1264 -22.46 -15.77 -67.47
N LYS A 1265 -22.05 -17.04 -67.62
CA LYS A 1265 -21.04 -17.67 -68.50
C LYS A 1265 -19.56 -17.59 -68.13
#